data_AF-A0A9J6CGR1-F1
#
_entry.id   AF-A0A9J6CGR1-F1
#
_cell.length_a   1.000
_cell.length_b   1.000
_cell.length_c   1.000
_cell.angle_alpha   90.00
_cell.angle_beta   90.00
_cell.angle_gamma   90.00
#
_symmetry.space_group_name_H-M   'P 1'
#
loop_
_entity.id
_entity.type
_entity.pdbx_description
1 polymer ?
#
loop_
_entity_poly.entity_id
_entity_poly.type
_entity_poly.pdbx_seq_one_letter_code
_entity_poly.pdbx_strand_id
1 'polypeptide(L)'
;MISRGKRIRMDDVPMEYSYYMNDNIQDDVDVVEGGTGQRMTRLRARGGVPTKPPIIDIDEDDEDIFMTGGQRKRKIPKPPKEKIEREPRAPRVRKEREIVEKEPAEERIVKEREITTDENSLFWILRYSKNTITTIVDEWIENYKADRDSALISLMQFFINASGCKGKITPEMQISMEHTSIIRKMTEEFDEESGEYPLIMAGQQWKKFKTHFCEFVQTLVKQCQYSIIYDQFLMDNIISLLTGLSDSQVRAFRHTATLAAMKLMTALVDVALLVSINQDNAARQYESERLKAAHDVSEERLESLMAKRQELEENMDEIKNMLTYLFKSVFVHRYRDTLPDIRAICMIEIGIWMHKFSSNFLDDSYLKYIGWTLHDKVGEVRLRCLQALLPLYENEELKGKLELFTSKFKDRIVAMTLDKEYEVAVHAVRLVIKILKIHQDILTDKDCEIVYELVYSSHRGVAQAAAEFLNVRLFVIDPSVESYTKRGKKRLPNTPLIRDLVQFFIESELHEHGAYLVDSFIESNPMIRDWECMTDLLLEEPGHGEEAMDTKQESTLIEIMVSAVKQVALAEPPIGRGSNRQKTLTAKETKQVQDDKQKLTEHFIQTLPYLLEKYSADNEKLINLLSIPQYFDLEMYTTLRQEASLKFLLDKITHIISINTDREVLEACAKTVEFLCTEGSAIYTQCDVARSNIIDESVNRYKEAIDDWRNLIAGEEVPDEDEIHQVCISLKKVSILYSCHNLNPWNLFSSLFQDIEEYLNDHSHEKSIPIEALIYCVESCFFSISWGIASLESSFESSALVLTAEELRRNLDKYMTACNHLIKSADLPIKEAAYISICDLLVICSANLGKHTNRYVQMMEHRPTDEQKELLINFVKTYVFSSRYDEVQDETRIEELHKKRSHLAAYCKLVVYNILPTTAACDIFKYYIKFYNDYGDIIKTTLGKTRENSKTNCTMTMCMSLKTAFEELQNYTAPDKISRSSQEFSDLKELAKRFALSFGLDAIKNREVVTALHRAGILFATQNYNSDDTNPPQNILFLEVLNEFTNKLLKQDKKVVLNFLDRRCSMSSMTSSYSDDWQPLLNYRNSLLHGETDQATTPVVVNKKVYGRKGKKNQPGDDEGDD
;
A
#
# COMPACT_ATOMS: atom_id res chain seq x y z
N MET A 1 -34.68 7.03 26.66
CA MET A 1 -34.06 7.31 27.97
C MET A 1 -32.68 7.91 27.76
N ILE A 2 -32.42 9.00 28.45
CA ILE A 2 -31.28 9.92 28.26
C ILE A 2 -30.12 9.44 29.13
N SER A 3 -28.94 9.24 28.55
CA SER A 3 -27.67 9.15 29.30
C SER A 3 -26.85 10.41 29.03
N ARG A 4 -26.67 11.22 30.08
CA ARG A 4 -25.87 12.46 30.08
C ARG A 4 -24.42 12.13 30.45
N GLY A 5 -23.48 12.51 29.60
CA GLY A 5 -22.06 12.54 29.92
C GLY A 5 -21.73 13.61 30.97
N LYS A 6 -20.98 13.22 32.01
CA LYS A 6 -20.32 14.14 32.95
C LYS A 6 -18.86 14.31 32.54
N ARG A 7 -18.44 15.56 32.35
CA ARG A 7 -17.03 15.99 32.36
C ARG A 7 -16.48 15.82 33.77
N ILE A 8 -15.32 15.18 33.93
CA ILE A 8 -14.56 15.11 35.18
C ILE A 8 -13.48 16.20 35.13
N ARG A 9 -13.39 17.01 36.19
CA ARG A 9 -12.32 17.98 36.46
C ARG A 9 -11.10 17.21 36.99
N MET A 10 -9.93 17.44 36.40
CA MET A 10 -8.64 16.95 36.90
C MET A 10 -7.93 18.07 37.67
N ASP A 11 -8.51 18.46 38.80
CA ASP A 11 -7.80 19.17 39.86
C ASP A 11 -7.96 18.29 41.10
N ASP A 12 -7.12 17.27 41.25
CA ASP A 12 -6.84 16.63 42.54
C ASP A 12 -5.54 15.80 42.44
N VAL A 13 -4.69 15.98 43.46
CA VAL A 13 -3.34 15.45 43.62
C VAL A 13 -3.39 13.92 43.86
N PRO A 14 -2.54 13.09 43.22
CA PRO A 14 -2.47 11.67 43.55
C PRO A 14 -1.73 11.45 44.89
N MET A 15 -2.39 10.74 45.80
CA MET A 15 -1.86 10.26 47.08
C MET A 15 -0.61 9.40 46.90
N GLU A 16 0.39 9.65 47.76
CA GLU A 16 1.52 8.78 48.07
C GLU A 16 1.02 7.41 48.57
N TYR A 17 1.61 6.32 48.06
CA TYR A 17 1.56 5.02 48.73
C TYR A 17 2.97 4.50 48.95
N SER A 18 3.34 4.47 50.22
CA SER A 18 4.63 4.05 50.78
C SER A 18 4.80 2.54 50.78
N TYR A 19 6.01 2.09 50.44
CA TYR A 19 6.56 0.77 50.73
C TYR A 19 6.66 0.52 52.25
N TYR A 20 6.34 -0.71 52.68
CA TYR A 20 6.88 -1.30 53.91
C TYR A 20 7.51 -2.66 53.58
N MET A 21 8.80 -2.77 53.88
CA MET A 21 9.52 -4.02 54.06
C MET A 21 9.19 -4.65 55.41
N ASN A 22 9.21 -5.99 55.51
CA ASN A 22 10.15 -6.70 56.39
C ASN A 22 10.11 -8.23 56.22
N ASP A 23 11.28 -8.76 55.90
CA ASP A 23 12.01 -9.93 56.44
C ASP A 23 11.30 -10.99 57.29
N ASN A 24 11.59 -12.27 56.96
CA ASN A 24 12.31 -13.21 57.83
C ASN A 24 12.58 -14.56 57.07
N ILE A 25 13.85 -14.97 56.89
CA ILE A 25 14.62 -16.00 57.68
C ILE A 25 14.28 -17.46 57.22
N GLN A 26 15.15 -18.45 56.94
CA GLN A 26 16.56 -18.79 57.22
C GLN A 26 17.05 -19.98 56.32
N ASP A 27 18.37 -20.08 56.05
CA ASP A 27 19.32 -21.24 55.93
C ASP A 27 18.91 -22.53 55.11
N ASP A 28 19.74 -23.30 54.37
CA ASP A 28 21.19 -23.54 54.36
C ASP A 28 21.59 -24.49 53.18
N VAL A 29 22.87 -24.45 52.70
CA VAL A 29 23.69 -25.57 52.10
C VAL A 29 23.35 -26.00 50.63
N ASP A 30 24.22 -26.22 49.61
CA ASP A 30 25.65 -26.52 49.44
C ASP A 30 26.10 -26.20 47.98
N VAL A 31 27.43 -26.13 47.78
CA VAL A 31 28.20 -25.87 46.54
C VAL A 31 28.25 -27.08 45.58
N VAL A 32 28.06 -26.89 44.26
CA VAL A 32 28.80 -27.62 43.17
C VAL A 32 28.80 -26.80 41.85
N GLU A 33 29.98 -26.63 41.25
CA GLU A 33 30.24 -26.07 39.90
C GLU A 33 29.87 -27.04 38.76
N GLY A 34 29.42 -26.49 37.61
CA GLY A 34 29.68 -27.08 36.30
C GLY A 34 28.51 -27.12 35.30
N GLY A 35 28.76 -26.60 34.09
CA GLY A 35 28.21 -27.17 32.84
C GLY A 35 27.06 -26.42 32.14
N THR A 36 27.42 -25.71 31.07
CA THR A 36 26.70 -25.58 29.77
C THR A 36 25.17 -25.76 29.78
N GLY A 37 24.44 -24.65 29.78
CA GLY A 37 22.98 -24.64 29.67
C GLY A 37 22.49 -24.55 28.23
N GLN A 38 22.07 -25.69 27.67
CA GLN A 38 21.02 -25.77 26.65
C GLN A 38 19.79 -24.97 27.11
N ARG A 39 19.21 -24.13 26.25
CA ARG A 39 17.88 -23.55 26.48
C ARG A 39 16.91 -24.04 25.40
N MET A 40 16.15 -25.06 25.76
CA MET A 40 14.79 -25.25 25.26
C MET A 40 13.83 -24.99 26.42
N THR A 41 12.78 -24.20 26.21
CA THR A 41 11.40 -24.71 26.10
C THR A 41 10.35 -23.60 26.21
N ARG A 42 9.45 -23.61 25.20
CA ARG A 42 8.00 -23.39 25.25
C ARG A 42 7.48 -22.00 25.65
N LEU A 43 6.67 -21.41 24.77
CA LEU A 43 5.21 -21.27 25.03
C LEU A 43 4.41 -20.84 23.79
N ARG A 44 3.33 -21.59 23.57
CA ARG A 44 2.19 -21.29 22.70
C ARG A 44 1.45 -20.02 23.14
N ALA A 45 0.86 -19.39 22.13
CA ALA A 45 -0.41 -18.66 22.14
C ALA A 45 -0.48 -17.42 23.04
N ARG A 46 -0.26 -16.24 22.42
CA ARG A 46 -1.12 -15.04 22.51
C ARG A 46 -0.57 -13.93 21.60
N GLY A 47 -0.66 -14.15 20.29
CA GLY A 47 -0.52 -13.10 19.27
C GLY A 47 -1.82 -13.07 18.48
N GLY A 48 -2.75 -12.18 18.85
CA GLY A 48 -3.95 -11.96 18.06
C GLY A 48 -3.56 -11.28 16.74
N VAL A 49 -3.52 -12.05 15.66
CA VAL A 49 -3.47 -11.53 14.29
C VAL A 49 -4.68 -10.59 14.12
N PRO A 50 -4.51 -9.35 13.62
CA PRO A 50 -5.64 -8.52 13.27
C PRO A 50 -6.48 -9.24 12.22
N THR A 51 -7.73 -9.56 12.55
CA THR A 51 -8.72 -10.27 11.71
C THR A 51 -9.24 -9.43 10.54
N LYS A 52 -8.39 -8.59 9.95
CA LYS A 52 -8.75 -7.76 8.79
C LYS A 52 -7.68 -7.91 7.71
N PRO A 53 -8.06 -8.36 6.49
CA PRO A 53 -7.18 -8.21 5.34
C PRO A 53 -6.87 -6.72 5.14
N PRO A 54 -5.70 -6.37 4.58
CA PRO A 54 -5.32 -4.98 4.36
C PRO A 54 -6.39 -4.29 3.51
N ILE A 55 -6.98 -3.24 4.08
CA ILE A 55 -7.82 -2.31 3.33
C ILE A 55 -6.87 -1.59 2.39
N ILE A 56 -6.97 -1.91 1.10
CA ILE A 56 -6.39 -1.07 0.05
C ILE A 56 -7.26 0.20 0.03
N ASP A 57 -6.80 1.25 0.71
CA ASP A 57 -7.30 2.61 0.49
C ASP A 57 -6.86 3.01 -0.93
N ILE A 58 -7.75 2.80 -1.89
CA ILE A 58 -7.59 3.30 -3.27
C ILE A 58 -8.16 4.72 -3.26
N ASP A 59 -7.27 5.70 -3.15
CA ASP A 59 -7.56 7.10 -3.49
C ASP A 59 -8.09 7.20 -4.93
N GLU A 60 -9.03 8.12 -5.15
CA GLU A 60 -9.94 8.21 -6.31
C GLU A 60 -9.32 8.56 -7.68
N ASP A 61 -8.00 8.53 -7.85
CA ASP A 61 -7.35 8.88 -9.11
C ASP A 61 -6.28 7.84 -9.46
N ASP A 62 -6.60 6.86 -10.32
CA ASP A 62 -5.65 6.11 -11.19
C ASP A 62 -6.42 5.01 -11.99
N GLU A 63 -7.13 5.42 -13.05
CA GLU A 63 -7.57 4.53 -14.15
C GLU A 63 -6.40 4.38 -15.13
N ASP A 64 -5.78 3.19 -15.20
CA ASP A 64 -5.04 2.59 -16.33
C ASP A 64 -3.78 1.86 -15.83
N ILE A 65 -3.79 0.52 -15.84
CA ILE A 65 -2.67 -0.40 -16.16
C ILE A 65 -3.27 -1.82 -16.16
N PHE A 66 -3.69 -2.27 -17.34
CA PHE A 66 -3.82 -3.69 -17.70
C PHE A 66 -3.78 -3.74 -19.23
N MET A 67 -2.59 -3.73 -19.83
CA MET A 67 -2.41 -4.15 -21.21
C MET A 67 -1.13 -4.97 -21.36
N THR A 68 -1.35 -6.11 -21.97
CA THR A 68 -0.43 -7.17 -22.37
C THR A 68 0.64 -6.69 -23.35
N GLY A 69 1.83 -7.29 -23.24
CA GLY A 69 2.94 -7.09 -24.16
C GLY A 69 2.61 -7.59 -25.57
N GLY A 70 2.65 -6.68 -26.54
CA GLY A 70 2.53 -6.96 -27.97
C GLY A 70 3.76 -6.46 -28.73
N GLN A 71 4.28 -7.30 -29.60
CA GLN A 71 5.52 -7.16 -30.38
C GLN A 71 5.65 -5.81 -31.13
N ARG A 72 6.83 -5.17 -31.02
CA ARG A 72 7.21 -3.97 -31.77
C ARG A 72 7.41 -4.27 -33.26
N LYS A 73 6.54 -3.77 -34.13
CA LYS A 73 6.76 -3.75 -35.59
C LYS A 73 7.87 -2.75 -35.98
N ARG A 74 8.95 -3.27 -36.56
CA ARG A 74 10.04 -2.52 -37.22
C ARG A 74 9.50 -1.64 -38.36
N LYS A 75 9.88 -0.35 -38.41
CA LYS A 75 9.64 0.54 -39.57
C LYS A 75 10.86 0.58 -40.48
N ILE A 76 10.61 0.42 -41.79
CA ILE A 76 11.56 0.45 -42.92
C ILE A 76 12.14 1.88 -43.10
N PRO A 77 13.46 2.04 -43.37
CA PRO A 77 14.07 3.35 -43.59
C PRO A 77 13.87 3.85 -45.03
N LYS A 78 13.66 5.16 -45.21
CA LYS A 78 13.66 5.85 -46.51
C LYS A 78 14.82 6.87 -46.60
N PRO A 79 15.33 7.15 -47.80
CA PRO A 79 16.71 7.60 -48.05
C PRO A 79 16.93 9.11 -47.83
N PRO A 80 18.18 9.58 -47.69
CA PRO A 80 18.50 10.96 -47.34
C PRO A 80 18.42 11.89 -48.56
N LYS A 81 17.94 13.12 -48.37
CA LYS A 81 18.04 14.21 -49.36
C LYS A 81 18.81 15.41 -48.78
N GLU A 82 19.62 15.99 -49.66
CA GLU A 82 20.75 16.88 -49.44
C GLU A 82 20.42 18.26 -48.83
N LYS A 83 21.44 18.84 -48.19
CA LYS A 83 21.48 20.20 -47.65
C LYS A 83 21.59 21.22 -48.79
N ILE A 84 20.72 22.23 -48.79
CA ILE A 84 20.90 23.47 -49.57
C ILE A 84 20.72 24.65 -48.61
N GLU A 85 21.77 25.45 -48.45
CA GLU A 85 21.80 26.72 -47.72
C GLU A 85 20.90 27.78 -48.37
N ARG A 86 20.23 28.62 -47.56
CA ARG A 86 19.70 29.91 -48.02
C ARG A 86 19.86 31.01 -46.99
N GLU A 87 20.49 32.09 -47.44
CA GLU A 87 20.62 33.41 -46.84
C GLU A 87 19.31 34.25 -46.89
N PRO A 88 19.24 35.41 -46.20
CA PRO A 88 18.07 35.85 -45.44
C PRO A 88 17.20 36.88 -46.17
N ARG A 89 15.95 37.05 -45.74
CA ARG A 89 15.17 38.26 -46.04
C ARG A 89 14.24 38.71 -44.90
N ALA A 90 14.23 40.04 -44.77
CA ALA A 90 13.68 40.90 -43.73
C ALA A 90 12.13 41.05 -43.78
N PRO A 91 11.51 41.66 -42.76
CA PRO A 91 10.17 41.34 -42.28
C PRO A 91 9.08 42.25 -42.87
N ARG A 92 7.84 41.74 -42.97
CA ARG A 92 6.62 42.58 -43.03
C ARG A 92 5.36 41.84 -42.53
N VAL A 93 4.80 42.44 -41.48
CA VAL A 93 3.42 42.54 -40.98
C VAL A 93 2.30 41.81 -41.75
N ARG A 94 1.45 41.07 -41.02
CA ARG A 94 0.03 40.88 -41.34
C ARG A 94 -0.82 40.66 -40.10
N LYS A 95 -1.97 41.36 -40.09
CA LYS A 95 -3.07 41.30 -39.11
C LYS A 95 -3.90 40.02 -39.23
N GLU A 96 -4.37 39.61 -38.04
CA GLU A 96 -5.67 39.02 -37.65
C GLU A 96 -6.18 37.75 -38.35
N ARG A 97 -6.18 36.66 -37.57
CA ARG A 97 -7.35 35.77 -37.39
C ARG A 97 -7.46 35.39 -35.92
N GLU A 98 -8.67 35.57 -35.39
CA GLU A 98 -9.10 35.35 -34.01
C GLU A 98 -8.76 33.95 -33.49
N ILE A 99 -8.11 33.92 -32.33
CA ILE A 99 -8.01 32.75 -31.46
C ILE A 99 -8.89 33.07 -30.27
N VAL A 100 -9.93 32.26 -30.07
CA VAL A 100 -10.74 32.26 -28.84
C VAL A 100 -9.81 31.94 -27.68
N GLU A 101 -9.63 32.93 -26.80
CA GLU A 101 -8.75 32.89 -25.64
C GLU A 101 -9.12 31.71 -24.73
N LYS A 102 -8.15 30.83 -24.47
CA LYS A 102 -8.06 30.18 -23.17
C LYS A 102 -7.58 31.25 -22.20
N GLU A 103 -8.36 31.52 -21.15
CA GLU A 103 -8.04 32.49 -20.11
C GLU A 103 -6.57 32.37 -19.63
N PRO A 104 -5.82 33.47 -19.56
CA PRO A 104 -4.42 33.44 -19.17
C PRO A 104 -4.27 33.28 -17.65
N ALA A 105 -3.08 32.82 -17.24
CA ALA A 105 -2.62 32.70 -15.85
C ALA A 105 -2.72 33.98 -14.99
N GLU A 106 -3.16 35.10 -15.56
CA GLU A 106 -3.40 36.37 -14.88
C GLU A 106 -4.63 36.33 -13.94
N GLU A 107 -5.67 35.53 -14.22
CA GLU A 107 -6.84 35.47 -13.31
C GLU A 107 -6.56 34.74 -11.99
N ARG A 108 -5.58 33.83 -11.94
CA ARG A 108 -5.09 33.28 -10.66
C ARG A 108 -4.32 34.31 -9.85
N ILE A 109 -3.56 35.17 -10.52
CA ILE A 109 -2.83 36.28 -9.90
C ILE A 109 -3.81 37.34 -9.35
N VAL A 110 -4.99 37.51 -9.97
CA VAL A 110 -6.02 38.46 -9.51
C VAL A 110 -6.77 37.97 -8.27
N LYS A 111 -6.99 36.65 -8.09
CA LYS A 111 -7.55 36.11 -6.83
C LYS A 111 -6.54 36.02 -5.67
N GLU A 112 -5.24 35.94 -5.96
CA GLU A 112 -4.17 35.90 -4.93
C GLU A 112 -3.75 37.29 -4.41
N ARG A 113 -4.33 38.39 -4.92
CA ARG A 113 -3.93 39.77 -4.63
C ARG A 113 -4.42 40.39 -3.31
N GLU A 114 -5.09 39.66 -2.43
CA GLU A 114 -5.80 40.27 -1.28
C GLU A 114 -5.43 39.71 0.09
N ILE A 115 -4.14 39.75 0.45
CA ILE A 115 -3.72 39.58 1.86
C ILE A 115 -2.97 40.83 2.35
N THR A 116 -2.21 41.53 1.50
CA THR A 116 -1.73 42.90 1.74
C THR A 116 -1.45 43.60 0.41
N THR A 117 -2.08 44.74 0.12
CA THR A 117 -1.77 45.57 -1.07
C THR A 117 -0.52 46.43 -0.93
N ASP A 118 0.19 46.32 0.21
CA ASP A 118 1.37 47.11 0.52
C ASP A 118 2.66 46.38 0.15
N GLU A 119 3.24 46.77 -0.99
CA GLU A 119 4.50 46.24 -1.52
C GLU A 119 5.69 46.51 -0.58
N ASN A 120 5.59 47.49 0.32
CA ASN A 120 6.62 47.82 1.29
C ASN A 120 6.50 47.00 2.60
N SER A 121 5.47 46.18 2.75
CA SER A 121 5.29 45.35 3.95
C SER A 121 6.30 44.20 3.99
N LEU A 122 6.85 43.90 5.18
CA LEU A 122 7.75 42.76 5.37
C LEU A 122 7.15 41.43 4.89
N PHE A 123 5.83 41.26 5.04
CA PHE A 123 5.10 40.07 4.58
C PHE A 123 5.17 39.93 3.06
N TRP A 124 4.97 41.02 2.31
CA TRP A 124 5.07 41.03 0.85
C TRP A 124 6.51 40.81 0.38
N ILE A 125 7.47 41.50 1.01
CA ILE A 125 8.90 41.38 0.69
C ILE A 125 9.37 39.93 0.88
N LEU A 126 9.04 39.27 1.99
CA LEU A 126 9.45 37.88 2.26
C LEU A 126 8.83 36.86 1.29
N ARG A 127 7.66 37.17 0.72
CA ARG A 127 6.96 36.31 -0.22
C ARG A 127 7.48 36.45 -1.66
N TYR A 128 7.78 37.67 -2.11
CA TYR A 128 8.06 37.95 -3.52
C TYR A 128 9.48 38.44 -3.82
N SER A 129 10.24 38.88 -2.81
CA SER A 129 11.58 39.41 -3.03
C SER A 129 12.57 38.33 -3.46
N LYS A 130 13.54 38.76 -4.27
CA LYS A 130 14.73 37.96 -4.65
C LYS A 130 15.92 38.23 -3.72
N ASN A 131 15.80 39.19 -2.80
CA ASN A 131 16.85 39.51 -1.84
C ASN A 131 17.05 38.36 -0.86
N THR A 132 18.27 38.24 -0.32
CA THR A 132 18.55 37.27 0.74
C THR A 132 17.89 37.72 2.05
N ILE A 133 17.52 36.77 2.89
CA ILE A 133 16.89 37.04 4.20
C ILE A 133 17.77 37.94 5.07
N THR A 134 19.09 37.73 5.03
CA THR A 134 20.06 38.57 5.74
C THR A 134 19.96 40.04 5.33
N THR A 135 19.89 40.34 4.03
CA THR A 135 19.76 41.73 3.55
C THR A 135 18.45 42.37 4.02
N ILE A 136 17.34 41.62 3.99
CA ILE A 136 16.04 42.11 4.47
C ILE A 136 16.10 42.43 5.98
N VAL A 137 16.76 41.58 6.75
CA VAL A 137 16.97 41.80 8.19
C VAL A 137 17.87 43.01 8.44
N ASP A 138 18.97 43.16 7.72
CA ASP A 138 19.89 44.29 7.87
C ASP A 138 19.19 45.62 7.54
N GLU A 139 18.40 45.67 6.46
CA GLU A 139 17.57 46.83 6.11
C GLU A 139 16.56 47.16 7.22
N TRP A 140 15.91 46.15 7.80
CA TRP A 140 15.01 46.34 8.93
C TRP A 140 15.73 46.86 10.18
N ILE A 141 16.94 46.36 10.47
CA ILE A 141 17.78 46.82 11.59
C ILE A 141 18.19 48.28 11.42
N GLU A 142 18.55 48.71 10.22
CA GLU A 142 18.87 50.12 9.96
C GLU A 142 17.64 51.02 10.15
N ASN A 143 16.46 50.56 9.73
CA ASN A 143 15.20 51.28 10.02
C ASN A 143 14.92 51.34 11.53
N TYR A 144 15.21 50.27 12.27
CA TYR A 144 15.06 50.23 13.73
C TYR A 144 15.99 51.21 14.45
N LYS A 145 17.23 51.38 13.96
CA LYS A 145 18.16 52.39 14.49
C LYS A 145 17.70 53.81 14.19
N ALA A 146 17.01 54.02 13.07
CA ALA A 146 16.47 55.32 12.68
C ALA A 146 15.21 55.69 13.48
N ASP A 147 14.25 54.76 13.60
CA ASP A 147 13.00 54.93 14.35
C ASP A 147 12.53 53.57 14.92
N ARG A 148 12.69 53.42 16.24
CA ARG A 148 12.38 52.17 16.95
C ARG A 148 10.90 51.82 16.96
N ASP A 149 10.03 52.82 17.11
CA ASP A 149 8.58 52.62 17.22
C ASP A 149 7.99 52.21 15.87
N SER A 150 8.38 52.91 14.80
CA SER A 150 7.92 52.61 13.44
C SER A 150 8.39 51.22 12.97
N ALA A 151 9.65 50.88 13.23
CA ALA A 151 10.19 49.56 12.89
C ALA A 151 9.53 48.42 13.70
N LEU A 152 9.23 48.65 14.98
CA LEU A 152 8.51 47.70 15.83
C LEU A 152 7.10 47.44 15.29
N ILE A 153 6.34 48.49 14.93
CA ILE A 153 4.99 48.34 14.35
C ILE A 153 5.05 47.51 13.06
N SER A 154 6.03 47.76 12.20
CA SER A 154 6.23 46.98 10.97
C SER A 154 6.46 45.50 11.25
N LEU A 155 7.25 45.18 12.29
CA LEU A 155 7.51 43.80 12.70
C LEU A 155 6.29 43.14 13.38
N MET A 156 5.53 43.87 14.20
CA MET A 156 4.28 43.37 14.79
C MET A 156 3.25 43.08 13.69
N GLN A 157 3.10 43.99 12.73
CA GLN A 157 2.22 43.84 11.58
C GLN A 157 2.61 42.64 10.72
N PHE A 158 3.91 42.36 10.58
CA PHE A 158 4.39 41.16 9.89
C PHE A 158 3.85 39.86 10.50
N PHE A 159 3.87 39.71 11.83
CA PHE A 159 3.32 38.52 12.49
C PHE A 159 1.79 38.39 12.35
N ILE A 160 1.08 39.53 12.36
CA ILE A 160 -0.37 39.57 12.12
C ILE A 160 -0.69 39.13 10.69
N ASN A 161 0.00 39.70 9.69
CA ASN A 161 -0.19 39.36 8.27
C ASN A 161 0.21 37.90 7.96
N ALA A 162 1.29 37.41 8.58
CA ALA A 162 1.71 36.01 8.45
C ALA A 162 0.67 35.03 9.00
N SER A 163 -0.19 35.50 9.91
CA SER A 163 -1.33 34.75 10.43
C SER A 163 -2.56 34.82 9.52
N GLY A 164 -2.52 35.53 8.39
CA GLY A 164 -3.65 35.70 7.47
C GLY A 164 -4.59 36.87 7.80
N CYS A 165 -4.37 37.54 8.94
CA CYS A 165 -5.19 38.68 9.34
C CYS A 165 -4.92 39.90 8.44
N LYS A 166 -5.99 40.54 7.98
CA LYS A 166 -5.94 41.78 7.16
C LYS A 166 -5.96 43.06 8.00
N GLY A 167 -6.20 42.95 9.31
CA GLY A 167 -6.23 44.08 10.24
C GLY A 167 -4.90 44.82 10.31
N LYS A 168 -4.93 46.14 10.55
CA LYS A 168 -3.74 46.99 10.61
C LYS A 168 -3.51 47.56 12.01
N ILE A 169 -2.30 47.40 12.53
CA ILE A 169 -1.84 48.02 13.77
C ILE A 169 -1.43 49.47 13.44
N THR A 170 -2.15 50.44 13.98
CA THR A 170 -1.80 51.86 13.80
C THR A 170 -0.85 52.36 14.89
N PRO A 171 -0.04 53.41 14.65
CA PRO A 171 0.84 53.98 15.67
C PRO A 171 0.10 54.43 16.95
N GLU A 172 -1.14 54.92 16.82
CA GLU A 172 -1.95 55.30 17.98
C GLU A 172 -2.32 54.09 18.82
N MET A 173 -2.56 52.93 18.21
CA MET A 173 -2.87 51.69 18.94
C MET A 173 -1.66 51.23 19.75
N GLN A 174 -0.45 51.33 19.20
CA GLN A 174 0.76 50.92 19.92
C GLN A 174 1.05 51.81 21.14
N ILE A 175 0.75 53.10 21.05
CA ILE A 175 0.98 54.06 22.15
C ILE A 175 -0.13 53.97 23.23
N SER A 176 -1.37 53.69 22.82
CA SER A 176 -2.56 53.81 23.70
C SER A 176 -3.15 52.49 24.19
N MET A 177 -2.80 51.34 23.60
CA MET A 177 -3.40 50.05 23.90
C MET A 177 -2.37 49.02 24.35
N GLU A 178 -2.71 48.23 25.37
CA GLU A 178 -1.94 47.03 25.69
C GLU A 178 -2.06 45.97 24.58
N HIS A 179 -1.04 45.12 24.42
CA HIS A 179 -1.02 44.06 23.39
C HIS A 179 -2.26 43.16 23.42
N THR A 180 -2.81 42.84 24.60
CA THR A 180 -4.05 42.07 24.74
C THR A 180 -5.23 42.74 24.02
N SER A 181 -5.33 44.06 24.13
CA SER A 181 -6.38 44.86 23.48
C SER A 181 -6.15 44.95 21.97
N ILE A 182 -4.90 45.06 21.53
CA ILE A 182 -4.53 45.02 20.10
C ILE A 182 -4.93 43.69 19.49
N ILE A 183 -4.57 42.56 20.12
CA ILE A 183 -4.89 41.20 19.63
C ILE A 183 -6.40 41.00 19.55
N ARG A 184 -7.16 41.49 20.53
CA ARG A 184 -8.62 41.42 20.51
C ARG A 184 -9.20 42.19 19.31
N LYS A 185 -8.71 43.40 19.04
CA LYS A 185 -9.13 44.18 17.87
C LYS A 185 -8.74 43.50 16.56
N MET A 186 -7.52 42.96 16.44
CA MET A 186 -7.08 42.19 15.27
C MET A 186 -7.90 40.90 15.08
N THR A 187 -8.41 40.32 16.17
CA THR A 187 -9.32 39.16 16.12
C THR A 187 -10.71 39.55 15.61
N GLU A 188 -11.21 40.73 16.00
CA GLU A 188 -12.47 41.29 15.49
C GLU A 188 -12.35 41.67 14.00
N GLU A 189 -11.19 42.17 13.56
CA GLU A 189 -10.87 42.54 12.16
C GLU A 189 -10.34 41.38 11.30
N PHE A 190 -10.30 40.15 11.83
CA PHE A 190 -9.69 39.01 11.14
C PHE A 190 -10.44 38.60 9.86
N ASP A 191 -11.73 38.92 9.75
CA ASP A 191 -12.63 38.76 8.58
C ASP A 191 -12.22 37.67 7.58
N GLU A 192 -12.40 36.40 7.98
CA GLU A 192 -12.03 35.24 7.16
C GLU A 192 -13.28 34.47 6.70
N GLU A 193 -13.51 34.41 5.38
CA GLU A 193 -14.51 33.58 4.71
C GLU A 193 -14.05 32.12 4.53
N SER A 194 -12.75 31.83 4.71
CA SER A 194 -12.14 30.49 4.62
C SER A 194 -11.30 30.19 5.86
N GLY A 195 -11.03 28.91 6.15
CA GLY A 195 -10.20 28.51 7.31
C GLY A 195 -8.71 28.34 7.00
N GLU A 196 -8.23 28.89 5.88
CA GLU A 196 -6.86 28.73 5.39
C GLU A 196 -6.02 30.00 5.60
N TYR A 197 -4.84 29.84 6.20
CA TYR A 197 -3.90 30.95 6.45
C TYR A 197 -2.48 30.60 5.93
N PRO A 198 -1.60 31.60 5.71
CA PRO A 198 -0.34 31.46 4.96
C PRO A 198 0.57 30.25 5.29
N LEU A 199 0.59 29.81 6.55
CA LEU A 199 1.47 28.71 7.00
C LEU A 199 0.91 27.30 6.77
N ILE A 200 -0.38 27.17 6.44
CA ILE A 200 -1.04 25.88 6.14
C ILE A 200 -1.51 25.77 4.69
N MET A 201 -1.42 26.85 3.90
CA MET A 201 -1.78 26.83 2.48
C MET A 201 -0.87 25.87 1.69
N ALA A 202 -1.49 25.10 0.79
CA ALA A 202 -0.79 24.17 -0.08
C ALA A 202 -0.13 24.90 -1.27
N GLY A 203 1.04 24.41 -1.72
CA GLY A 203 1.75 24.93 -2.89
C GLY A 203 3.22 25.29 -2.61
N GLN A 204 4.04 25.28 -3.66
CA GLN A 204 5.49 25.48 -3.52
C GLN A 204 5.83 26.89 -2.99
N GLN A 205 5.07 27.91 -3.36
CA GLN A 205 5.27 29.29 -2.89
C GLN A 205 5.03 29.41 -1.37
N TRP A 206 3.98 28.79 -0.85
CA TRP A 206 3.65 28.81 0.58
C TRP A 206 4.61 27.98 1.42
N LYS A 207 5.07 26.82 0.90
CA LYS A 207 6.18 26.07 1.52
C LYS A 207 7.45 26.91 1.63
N LYS A 208 7.80 27.64 0.55
CA LYS A 208 8.95 28.56 0.54
C LYS A 208 8.77 29.70 1.54
N PHE A 209 7.58 30.31 1.59
CA PHE A 209 7.25 31.36 2.57
C PHE A 209 7.41 30.87 4.01
N LYS A 210 6.91 29.67 4.35
CA LYS A 210 7.10 29.08 5.68
C LYS A 210 8.58 28.93 6.06
N THR A 211 9.42 28.49 5.12
CA THR A 211 10.88 28.42 5.32
C THR A 211 11.47 29.81 5.54
N HIS A 212 11.18 30.77 4.66
CA HIS A 212 11.66 32.15 4.77
C HIS A 212 11.20 32.82 6.08
N PHE A 213 9.96 32.57 6.53
CA PHE A 213 9.43 33.07 7.79
C PHE A 213 10.27 32.58 8.97
N CYS A 214 10.59 31.28 9.00
CA CYS A 214 11.42 30.69 10.04
C CYS A 214 12.85 31.25 10.02
N GLU A 215 13.45 31.35 8.83
CA GLU A 215 14.79 31.89 8.64
C GLU A 215 14.88 33.38 9.02
N PHE A 216 13.85 34.17 8.70
CA PHE A 216 13.78 35.58 9.04
C PHE A 216 13.83 35.80 10.56
N VAL A 217 12.96 35.11 11.31
CA VAL A 217 12.93 35.21 12.78
C VAL A 217 14.28 34.82 13.39
N GLN A 218 14.90 33.75 12.89
CA GLN A 218 16.20 33.31 13.40
C GLN A 218 17.34 34.27 13.05
N THR A 219 17.35 34.79 11.82
CA THR A 219 18.39 35.70 11.33
C THR A 219 18.30 37.05 12.02
N LEU A 220 17.08 37.54 12.28
CA LEU A 220 16.84 38.79 13.03
C LEU A 220 17.53 38.76 14.40
N VAL A 221 17.29 37.71 15.18
CA VAL A 221 17.88 37.56 16.52
C VAL A 221 19.40 37.45 16.44
N LYS A 222 19.93 36.69 15.46
CA LYS A 222 21.38 36.53 15.26
C LYS A 222 22.07 37.83 14.90
N GLN A 223 21.48 38.67 14.05
CA GLN A 223 22.07 39.98 13.70
C GLN A 223 21.99 40.99 14.85
N CYS A 224 20.98 40.86 15.72
CA CYS A 224 20.80 41.71 16.91
C CYS A 224 21.62 41.26 18.14
N GLN A 225 22.33 40.12 18.08
CA GLN A 225 22.87 39.43 19.26
C GLN A 225 23.91 40.19 20.09
N TYR A 226 24.56 41.21 19.54
CA TYR A 226 25.65 41.95 20.23
C TYR A 226 25.21 43.27 20.85
N SER A 227 24.00 43.76 20.57
CA SER A 227 23.56 45.07 21.06
C SER A 227 22.05 45.18 21.23
N ILE A 228 21.29 45.09 20.14
CA ILE A 228 19.85 45.38 20.12
C ILE A 228 19.06 44.41 20.99
N ILE A 229 19.51 43.16 21.13
CA ILE A 229 18.82 42.16 21.94
C ILE A 229 18.78 42.51 23.45
N TYR A 230 19.68 43.39 23.92
CA TYR A 230 19.84 43.80 25.32
C TYR A 230 19.27 45.20 25.60
N ASP A 231 18.55 45.80 24.65
CA ASP A 231 18.07 47.19 24.75
C ASP A 231 16.80 47.38 25.60
N GLN A 232 16.28 46.29 26.18
CA GLN A 232 15.05 46.27 26.99
C GLN A 232 13.82 46.85 26.29
N PHE A 233 13.78 46.81 24.96
CA PHE A 233 12.66 47.33 24.19
C PHE A 233 12.19 46.35 23.12
N LEU A 234 13.07 45.92 22.20
CA LEU A 234 12.64 45.11 21.07
C LEU A 234 12.10 43.74 21.51
N MET A 235 12.90 43.01 22.30
CA MET A 235 12.57 41.64 22.67
C MET A 235 11.37 41.58 23.60
N ASP A 236 11.25 42.49 24.57
CA ASP A 236 10.11 42.55 25.49
C ASP A 236 8.78 42.74 24.74
N ASN A 237 8.76 43.65 23.76
CA ASN A 237 7.55 43.89 22.98
C ASN A 237 7.19 42.68 22.09
N ILE A 238 8.18 42.09 21.41
CA ILE A 238 7.94 40.94 20.54
C ILE A 238 7.55 39.69 21.34
N ILE A 239 8.23 39.41 22.46
CA ILE A 239 7.90 38.30 23.35
C ILE A 239 6.49 38.48 23.93
N SER A 240 6.14 39.69 24.37
CA SER A 240 4.81 40.00 24.89
C SER A 240 3.72 39.80 23.83
N LEU A 241 3.92 40.30 22.61
CA LEU A 241 2.99 40.11 21.50
C LEU A 241 2.82 38.63 21.14
N LEU A 242 3.92 37.90 20.93
CA LEU A 242 3.89 36.49 20.56
C LEU A 242 3.26 35.63 21.65
N THR A 243 3.52 35.94 22.93
CA THR A 243 2.87 35.27 24.06
C THR A 243 1.36 35.48 24.00
N GLY A 244 0.89 36.71 23.81
CA GLY A 244 -0.54 37.01 23.70
C GLY A 244 -1.20 36.34 22.49
N LEU A 245 -0.56 36.36 21.32
CA LEU A 245 -1.08 35.70 20.11
C LEU A 245 -1.12 34.18 20.27
N SER A 246 -0.15 33.60 20.97
CA SER A 246 -0.11 32.16 21.26
C SER A 246 -1.20 31.71 22.25
N ASP A 247 -1.81 32.62 23.01
CA ASP A 247 -2.96 32.31 23.88
C ASP A 247 -4.31 32.60 23.20
N SER A 248 -4.29 33.14 21.98
CA SER A 248 -5.51 33.41 21.22
C SER A 248 -6.30 32.14 20.91
N GLN A 249 -7.62 32.24 20.94
CA GLN A 249 -8.51 31.15 20.50
C GLN A 249 -8.48 30.97 18.98
N VAL A 250 -8.11 32.01 18.22
CA VAL A 250 -7.97 31.96 16.77
C VAL A 250 -6.80 31.04 16.41
N ARG A 251 -7.11 29.97 15.67
CA ARG A 251 -6.12 28.96 15.24
C ARG A 251 -4.93 29.59 14.52
N ALA A 252 -5.19 30.52 13.59
CA ALA A 252 -4.15 31.10 12.75
C ALA A 252 -3.13 31.92 13.54
N PHE A 253 -3.60 32.78 14.46
CA PHE A 253 -2.73 33.50 15.40
C PHE A 253 -1.94 32.55 16.29
N ARG A 254 -2.64 31.59 16.92
CA ARG A 254 -2.01 30.67 17.86
C ARG A 254 -0.91 29.84 17.20
N HIS A 255 -1.17 29.29 16.03
CA HIS A 255 -0.21 28.48 15.28
C HIS A 255 1.00 29.32 14.82
N THR A 256 0.74 30.47 14.20
CA THR A 256 1.80 31.35 13.65
C THR A 256 2.69 31.90 14.75
N ALA A 257 2.09 32.40 15.84
CA ALA A 257 2.83 32.95 16.96
C ALA A 257 3.61 31.87 17.71
N THR A 258 3.07 30.65 17.85
CA THR A 258 3.83 29.55 18.44
C THR A 258 5.04 29.21 17.57
N LEU A 259 4.89 29.10 16.25
CA LEU A 259 6.03 28.86 15.35
C LEU A 259 7.10 29.95 15.46
N ALA A 260 6.69 31.22 15.45
CA ALA A 260 7.59 32.35 15.63
C ALA A 260 8.31 32.29 16.99
N ALA A 261 7.56 32.06 18.07
CA ALA A 261 8.13 31.98 19.42
C ALA A 261 9.12 30.83 19.56
N MET A 262 8.83 29.64 19.00
CA MET A 262 9.77 28.53 19.06
C MET A 262 11.04 28.82 18.23
N LYS A 263 10.92 29.43 17.04
CA LYS A 263 12.08 29.83 16.23
C LYS A 263 12.91 30.94 16.89
N LEU A 264 12.24 31.87 17.56
CA LEU A 264 12.85 32.91 18.41
C LEU A 264 13.65 32.27 19.55
N MET A 265 13.07 31.32 20.27
CA MET A 265 13.78 30.56 21.31
C MET A 265 14.99 29.82 20.74
N THR A 266 14.86 29.14 19.59
CA THR A 266 16.00 28.47 18.93
C THR A 266 17.15 29.41 18.63
N ALA A 267 16.86 30.64 18.19
CA ALA A 267 17.89 31.63 17.94
C ALA A 267 18.50 32.17 19.25
N LEU A 268 17.69 32.36 20.30
CA LEU A 268 18.19 32.71 21.64
C LEU A 268 19.09 31.63 22.24
N VAL A 269 18.82 30.34 21.98
CA VAL A 269 19.71 29.24 22.37
C VAL A 269 21.06 29.32 21.64
N ASP A 270 21.07 29.66 20.34
CA ASP A 270 22.31 29.88 19.58
C ASP A 270 23.12 31.05 20.20
N VAL A 271 22.45 32.14 20.56
CA VAL A 271 23.10 33.29 21.23
C VAL A 271 23.62 32.91 22.61
N ALA A 272 22.83 32.20 23.42
CA ALA A 272 23.24 31.73 24.74
C ALA A 272 24.48 30.82 24.65
N LEU A 273 24.52 29.91 23.67
CA LEU A 273 25.70 29.07 23.45
C LEU A 273 26.92 29.91 23.09
N LEU A 274 26.79 30.90 22.20
CA LEU A 274 27.88 31.79 21.84
C LEU A 274 28.39 32.61 23.04
N VAL A 275 27.48 33.17 23.84
CA VAL A 275 27.83 33.91 25.06
C VAL A 275 28.54 32.99 26.06
N SER A 276 28.09 31.74 26.21
CA SER A 276 28.74 30.73 27.07
C SER A 276 30.19 30.47 26.63
N ILE A 277 30.42 30.26 25.33
CA ILE A 277 31.76 30.05 24.78
C ILE A 277 32.64 31.29 25.00
N ASN A 278 32.09 32.48 24.82
CA ASN A 278 32.82 33.73 25.06
C ASN A 278 33.12 33.94 26.55
N GLN A 279 32.22 33.53 27.45
CA GLN A 279 32.44 33.57 28.89
C GLN A 279 33.59 32.63 29.30
N ASP A 280 33.64 31.41 28.74
CA ASP A 280 34.74 30.46 28.98
C ASP A 280 36.08 30.97 28.42
N ASN A 281 36.06 31.60 27.25
CA ASN A 281 37.25 32.23 26.66
C ASN A 281 37.76 33.38 27.53
N ALA A 282 36.87 34.26 27.97
CA ALA A 282 37.21 35.37 28.85
C ALA A 282 37.71 34.87 30.22
N ALA A 283 37.12 33.80 30.78
CA ALA A 283 37.57 33.17 32.00
C ALA A 283 38.99 32.59 31.88
N ARG A 284 39.29 31.89 30.77
CA ARG A 284 40.63 31.37 30.50
C ARG A 284 41.68 32.47 30.30
N GLN A 285 41.31 33.54 29.60
CA GLN A 285 42.19 34.70 29.40
C GLN A 285 42.48 35.41 30.73
N TYR A 286 41.46 35.59 31.56
CA TYR A 286 41.60 36.15 32.90
C TYR A 286 42.54 35.30 33.78
N GLU A 287 42.33 33.98 33.81
CA GLU A 287 43.17 33.06 34.60
C GLU A 287 44.62 33.04 34.11
N SER A 288 44.83 33.03 32.78
CA SER A 288 46.16 33.09 32.17
C SER A 288 46.90 34.38 32.52
N GLU A 289 46.20 35.53 32.50
CA GLU A 289 46.80 36.81 32.89
C GLU A 289 47.10 36.85 34.39
N ARG A 290 46.24 36.26 35.23
CA ARG A 290 46.41 36.16 36.69
C ARG A 290 47.60 35.30 37.11
N LEU A 291 47.89 34.23 36.36
CA LEU A 291 48.96 33.28 36.66
C LEU A 291 50.35 33.71 36.18
N LYS A 292 50.48 34.87 35.51
CA LYS A 292 51.78 35.41 35.12
C LYS A 292 52.61 35.84 36.33
N ALA A 293 53.93 35.84 36.18
CA ALA A 293 54.84 36.34 37.21
C ALA A 293 54.53 37.82 37.51
N ALA A 294 54.63 38.26 38.77
CA ALA A 294 54.17 39.58 39.23
C ALA A 294 54.71 40.80 38.46
N HIS A 295 55.81 40.66 37.72
CA HIS A 295 56.37 41.71 36.85
C HIS A 295 55.74 41.78 35.43
N ASP A 296 55.04 40.73 34.99
CA ASP A 296 54.43 40.57 33.67
C ASP A 296 52.89 40.69 33.70
N VAL A 297 52.29 40.85 34.88
CA VAL A 297 50.84 41.02 35.07
C VAL A 297 50.49 42.48 34.78
N SER A 298 49.59 42.71 33.83
CA SER A 298 48.99 44.02 33.60
C SER A 298 47.70 44.16 34.41
N GLU A 299 47.71 45.00 35.44
CA GLU A 299 46.51 45.27 36.29
C GLU A 299 45.34 45.83 35.46
N GLU A 300 45.61 46.76 34.54
CA GLU A 300 44.59 47.34 33.64
C GLU A 300 43.96 46.28 32.73
N ARG A 301 44.77 45.34 32.20
CA ARG A 301 44.26 44.22 31.40
C ARG A 301 43.43 43.27 32.24
N LEU A 302 43.85 42.99 33.47
CA LEU A 302 43.10 42.13 34.39
C LEU A 302 41.74 42.73 34.75
N GLU A 303 41.69 44.04 35.03
CA GLU A 303 40.44 44.78 35.29
C GLU A 303 39.52 44.79 34.06
N SER A 304 40.06 45.02 32.86
CA SER A 304 39.28 44.97 31.61
C SER A 304 38.69 43.59 31.34
N LEU A 305 39.44 42.51 31.61
CA LEU A 305 38.96 41.13 31.45
C LEU A 305 37.92 40.78 32.51
N MET A 306 38.06 41.29 33.73
CA MET A 306 37.05 41.15 34.79
C MET A 306 35.75 41.87 34.42
N ALA A 307 35.83 43.12 33.95
CA ALA A 307 34.67 43.87 33.46
C ALA A 307 34.00 43.14 32.28
N LYS A 308 34.77 42.60 31.34
CA LYS A 308 34.21 41.86 30.21
C LYS A 308 33.53 40.55 30.63
N ARG A 309 34.07 39.85 31.63
CA ARG A 309 33.41 38.66 32.20
C ARG A 309 32.09 39.00 32.86
N GLN A 310 32.05 40.08 33.65
CA GLN A 310 30.83 40.58 34.29
C GLN A 310 29.75 40.94 33.26
N GLU A 311 30.13 41.66 32.20
CA GLU A 311 29.21 42.00 31.09
C GLU A 311 28.66 40.75 30.39
N LEU A 312 29.50 39.74 30.13
CA LEU A 312 29.05 38.49 29.51
C LEU A 312 28.15 37.66 30.44
N GLU A 313 28.35 37.74 31.75
CA GLU A 313 27.49 37.10 32.76
C GLU A 313 26.12 37.77 32.82
N GLU A 314 26.05 39.10 32.87
CA GLU A 314 24.80 39.86 32.81
C GLU A 314 24.04 39.59 31.50
N ASN A 315 24.75 39.59 30.37
CA ASN A 315 24.17 39.25 29.06
C ASN A 315 23.60 37.82 29.06
N MET A 316 24.30 36.86 29.66
CA MET A 316 23.82 35.48 29.77
C MET A 316 22.54 35.39 30.60
N ASP A 317 22.49 36.07 31.74
CA ASP A 317 21.33 36.06 32.62
C ASP A 317 20.10 36.67 31.94
N GLU A 318 20.27 37.73 31.16
CA GLU A 318 19.18 38.33 30.38
C GLU A 318 18.63 37.36 29.31
N ILE A 319 19.52 36.68 28.56
CA ILE A 319 19.10 35.66 27.59
C ILE A 319 18.38 34.49 28.30
N LYS A 320 18.88 34.04 29.46
CA LYS A 320 18.24 32.97 30.24
C LYS A 320 16.86 33.38 30.76
N ASN A 321 16.68 34.64 31.17
CA ASN A 321 15.40 35.18 31.60
C ASN A 321 14.38 35.14 30.45
N MET A 322 14.77 35.60 29.25
CA MET A 322 13.93 35.54 28.06
C MET A 322 13.56 34.10 27.67
N LEU A 323 14.54 33.19 27.67
CA LEU A 323 14.32 31.75 27.39
C LEU A 323 13.37 31.13 28.41
N THR A 324 13.58 31.37 29.70
CA THR A 324 12.75 30.84 30.79
C THR A 324 11.32 31.37 30.70
N TYR A 325 11.16 32.65 30.39
CA TYR A 325 9.86 33.26 30.21
C TYR A 325 9.10 32.62 29.04
N LEU A 326 9.69 32.61 27.83
CA LEU A 326 9.08 32.01 26.64
C LEU A 326 8.76 30.52 26.85
N PHE A 327 9.63 29.80 27.54
CA PHE A 327 9.38 28.39 27.87
C PHE A 327 8.13 28.23 28.75
N LYS A 328 8.04 29.02 29.84
CA LYS A 328 6.90 28.96 30.77
C LYS A 328 5.60 29.49 30.15
N SER A 329 5.68 30.59 29.40
CA SER A 329 4.51 31.31 28.90
C SER A 329 3.96 30.73 27.60
N VAL A 330 4.81 30.21 26.71
CA VAL A 330 4.39 29.64 25.42
C VAL A 330 4.54 28.12 25.42
N PHE A 331 5.75 27.59 25.55
CA PHE A 331 6.01 26.16 25.33
C PHE A 331 5.17 25.25 26.25
N VAL A 332 5.15 25.50 27.57
CA VAL A 332 4.44 24.68 28.57
C VAL A 332 2.92 24.60 28.32
N HIS A 333 2.35 25.58 27.63
CA HIS A 333 0.94 25.60 27.26
C HIS A 333 0.71 25.00 25.86
N ARG A 334 1.61 25.25 24.90
CA ARG A 334 1.44 24.89 23.49
C ARG A 334 1.90 23.48 23.14
N TYR A 335 2.80 22.85 23.89
CA TYR A 335 3.15 21.44 23.66
C TYR A 335 1.96 20.48 23.80
N ARG A 336 0.93 20.92 24.54
CA ARG A 336 -0.34 20.20 24.80
C ARG A 336 -1.54 20.87 24.12
N ASP A 337 -1.32 21.65 23.06
CA ASP A 337 -2.39 22.32 22.33
C ASP A 337 -3.41 21.32 21.75
N THR A 338 -4.63 21.77 21.48
CA THR A 338 -5.64 20.92 20.81
C THR A 338 -5.23 20.60 19.38
N LEU A 339 -4.44 21.46 18.73
CA LEU A 339 -3.97 21.28 17.37
C LEU A 339 -2.67 20.46 17.31
N PRO A 340 -2.65 19.33 16.57
CA PRO A 340 -1.47 18.48 16.49
C PRO A 340 -0.26 19.18 15.84
N ASP A 341 -0.47 20.04 14.84
CA ASP A 341 0.60 20.78 14.17
C ASP A 341 1.40 21.65 15.16
N ILE A 342 0.71 22.27 16.13
CA ILE A 342 1.34 23.10 17.16
C ILE A 342 2.15 22.24 18.13
N ARG A 343 1.60 21.11 18.55
CA ARG A 343 2.31 20.15 19.42
C ARG A 343 3.57 19.62 18.73
N ALA A 344 3.47 19.28 17.45
CA ALA A 344 4.59 18.83 16.63
C ALA A 344 5.69 19.89 16.52
N ILE A 345 5.34 21.16 16.28
CA ILE A 345 6.30 22.28 16.26
C ILE A 345 7.08 22.36 17.58
N CYS A 346 6.38 22.26 18.72
CA CYS A 346 7.03 22.30 20.02
C CYS A 346 8.04 21.14 20.20
N MET A 347 7.67 19.92 19.79
CA MET A 347 8.54 18.74 19.93
C MET A 347 9.78 18.79 19.03
N ILE A 348 9.66 19.33 17.82
CA ILE A 348 10.83 19.54 16.95
C ILE A 348 11.82 20.49 17.62
N GLU A 349 11.33 21.64 18.11
CA GLU A 349 12.20 22.73 18.54
C GLU A 349 12.88 22.41 19.89
N ILE A 350 12.19 21.75 20.83
CA ILE A 350 12.84 21.31 22.08
C ILE A 350 13.96 20.28 21.82
N GLY A 351 13.78 19.38 20.84
CA GLY A 351 14.85 18.46 20.43
C GLY A 351 16.07 19.18 19.88
N ILE A 352 15.86 20.24 19.09
CA ILE A 352 16.95 21.08 18.57
C ILE A 352 17.70 21.78 19.72
N TRP A 353 17.00 22.30 20.73
CA TRP A 353 17.64 22.96 21.88
C TRP A 353 18.50 21.99 22.68
N MET A 354 17.98 20.78 22.95
CA MET A 354 18.72 19.71 23.63
C MET A 354 19.97 19.29 22.88
N HIS A 355 19.90 19.20 21.55
CA HIS A 355 21.03 18.81 20.72
C HIS A 355 22.09 19.92 20.64
N LYS A 356 21.68 21.17 20.50
CA LYS A 356 22.59 22.33 20.35
C LYS A 356 23.27 22.75 21.65
N PHE A 357 22.54 22.81 22.76
CA PHE A 357 23.08 23.28 24.04
C PHE A 357 22.75 22.28 25.16
N SER A 358 23.30 21.08 25.01
CA SER A 358 23.05 19.92 25.88
C SER A 358 23.46 20.11 27.34
N SER A 359 24.41 20.99 27.64
CA SER A 359 24.78 21.30 29.02
C SER A 359 23.64 21.98 29.79
N ASN A 360 22.80 22.77 29.11
CA ASN A 360 21.70 23.52 29.73
C ASN A 360 20.32 22.89 29.50
N PHE A 361 20.07 22.27 28.34
CA PHE A 361 18.73 21.77 27.96
C PHE A 361 18.57 20.24 28.04
N LEU A 362 19.67 19.48 28.04
CA LEU A 362 19.58 18.02 28.15
C LEU A 362 19.58 17.61 29.62
N ASP A 363 18.39 17.64 30.21
CA ASP A 363 18.07 17.12 31.53
C ASP A 363 16.63 16.57 31.59
N ASP A 364 16.26 15.93 32.70
CA ASP A 364 14.92 15.36 32.91
C ASP A 364 13.81 16.41 32.91
N SER A 365 14.12 17.66 33.26
CA SER A 365 13.16 18.75 33.34
C SER A 365 12.60 19.09 31.96
N TYR A 366 13.40 18.93 30.90
CA TYR A 366 13.00 19.09 29.51
C TYR A 366 12.65 17.75 28.83
N LEU A 367 13.39 16.66 29.06
CA LEU A 367 13.17 15.36 28.41
C LEU A 367 11.78 14.77 28.69
N LYS A 368 11.21 15.04 29.87
CA LYS A 368 9.86 14.58 30.23
C LYS A 368 8.78 15.01 29.23
N TYR A 369 8.93 16.17 28.58
CA TYR A 369 7.95 16.65 27.61
C TYR A 369 7.91 15.76 26.37
N ILE A 370 9.09 15.33 25.88
CA ILE A 370 9.18 14.36 24.79
C ILE A 370 8.61 13.01 25.25
N GLY A 371 9.02 12.53 26.43
CA GLY A 371 8.55 11.25 26.99
C GLY A 371 7.02 11.15 27.15
N TRP A 372 6.36 12.21 27.62
CA TRP A 372 4.90 12.27 27.67
C TRP A 372 4.27 12.31 26.27
N THR A 373 4.87 13.05 25.36
CA THR A 373 4.32 13.27 24.02
C THR A 373 4.53 12.07 23.08
N LEU A 374 5.40 11.10 23.43
CA LEU A 374 5.43 9.77 22.80
C LEU A 374 4.08 9.02 22.90
N HIS A 375 3.19 9.42 23.82
CA HIS A 375 1.86 8.84 24.00
C HIS A 375 0.74 9.64 23.29
N ASP A 376 1.09 10.62 22.45
CA ASP A 376 0.12 11.39 21.68
C ASP A 376 -0.75 10.50 20.80
N LYS A 377 -2.00 10.90 20.58
CA LYS A 377 -2.95 10.14 19.75
C LYS A 377 -2.68 10.30 18.25
N VAL A 378 -2.02 11.39 17.84
CA VAL A 378 -1.71 11.68 16.44
C VAL A 378 -0.28 11.23 16.13
N GLY A 379 -0.07 10.40 15.09
CA GLY A 379 1.25 9.84 14.81
C GLY A 379 2.26 10.85 14.30
N GLU A 380 1.87 11.89 13.57
CA GLU A 380 2.79 13.00 13.20
C GLU A 380 3.49 13.62 14.44
N VAL A 381 2.78 13.77 15.56
CA VAL A 381 3.37 14.31 16.80
C VAL A 381 4.34 13.29 17.42
N ARG A 382 3.97 12.00 17.44
CA ARG A 382 4.84 10.92 17.89
C ARG A 382 6.11 10.81 17.04
N LEU A 383 5.98 10.95 15.73
CA LEU A 383 7.08 10.98 14.77
C LEU A 383 8.07 12.09 15.10
N ARG A 384 7.58 13.31 15.39
CA ARG A 384 8.46 14.43 15.78
C ARG A 384 9.22 14.17 17.09
N CYS A 385 8.61 13.46 18.04
CA CYS A 385 9.31 13.05 19.26
C CYS A 385 10.47 12.10 18.97
N LEU A 386 10.26 11.09 18.12
CA LEU A 386 11.32 10.15 17.72
C LEU A 386 12.44 10.86 16.93
N GLN A 387 12.08 11.75 16.00
CA GLN A 387 13.03 12.56 15.24
C GLN A 387 13.85 13.50 16.13
N ALA A 388 13.25 14.02 17.20
CA ALA A 388 13.95 14.84 18.19
C ALA A 388 14.96 14.03 19.02
N LEU A 389 14.63 12.77 19.34
CA LEU A 389 15.52 11.89 20.12
C LEU A 389 16.69 11.34 19.31
N LEU A 390 16.49 11.03 18.02
CA LEU A 390 17.50 10.37 17.18
C LEU A 390 18.88 11.04 17.21
N PRO A 391 19.03 12.37 16.97
CA PRO A 391 20.33 13.04 17.03
C PRO A 391 20.98 13.04 18.42
N LEU A 392 20.20 12.89 19.49
CA LEU A 392 20.73 12.83 20.86
C LEU A 392 21.43 11.50 21.12
N TYR A 393 20.89 10.40 20.58
CA TYR A 393 21.51 9.06 20.62
C TYR A 393 22.56 8.83 19.53
N GLU A 394 22.90 9.85 18.72
CA GLU A 394 24.06 9.76 17.80
C GLU A 394 25.34 10.27 18.45
N ASN A 395 25.25 11.03 19.55
CA ASN A 395 26.39 11.57 20.26
C ASN A 395 26.68 10.74 21.54
N GLU A 396 27.78 9.99 21.53
CA GLU A 396 28.20 9.14 22.65
C GLU A 396 28.47 9.91 23.95
N GLU A 397 28.86 11.19 23.88
CA GLU A 397 29.09 12.03 25.06
C GLU A 397 27.82 12.26 25.89
N LEU A 398 26.65 12.13 25.27
CA LEU A 398 25.35 12.36 25.90
C LEU A 398 24.78 11.10 26.59
N LYS A 399 25.45 9.95 26.45
CA LYS A 399 25.02 8.64 26.96
C LYS A 399 24.52 8.68 28.42
N GLY A 400 25.35 9.21 29.33
CA GLY A 400 25.03 9.21 30.76
C GLY A 400 23.78 10.03 31.11
N LYS A 401 23.47 11.08 30.35
CA LYS A 401 22.28 11.92 30.56
C LYS A 401 20.99 11.28 30.03
N LEU A 402 21.11 10.38 29.05
CA LEU A 402 19.96 9.73 28.40
C LEU A 402 19.55 8.41 29.08
N GLU A 403 20.43 7.82 29.91
CA GLU A 403 20.21 6.49 30.50
C GLU A 403 18.90 6.40 31.29
N LEU A 404 18.64 7.35 32.19
CA LEU A 404 17.43 7.37 33.02
C LEU A 404 16.16 7.54 32.18
N PHE A 405 16.20 8.42 31.18
CA PHE A 405 15.10 8.60 30.25
C PHE A 405 14.82 7.30 29.46
N THR A 406 15.87 6.68 28.93
CA THR A 406 15.78 5.44 28.15
C THR A 406 15.19 4.32 29.00
N SER A 407 15.71 4.10 30.21
CA SER A 407 15.20 3.07 31.11
C SER A 407 13.71 3.25 31.43
N LYS A 408 13.26 4.50 31.61
CA LYS A 408 11.86 4.81 31.93
C LYS A 408 10.90 4.67 30.74
N PHE A 409 11.34 5.00 29.53
CA PHE A 409 10.47 5.05 28.34
C PHE A 409 10.74 3.94 27.31
N LYS A 410 11.68 3.02 27.58
CA LYS A 410 12.03 1.88 26.71
C LYS A 410 10.81 1.14 26.21
N ASP A 411 9.95 0.66 27.12
CA ASP A 411 8.79 -0.16 26.78
C ASP A 411 7.85 0.56 25.80
N ARG A 412 7.71 1.89 25.97
CA ARG A 412 6.92 2.70 25.04
C ARG A 412 7.58 2.81 23.67
N ILE A 413 8.90 3.03 23.62
CA ILE A 413 9.66 3.14 22.35
C ILE A 413 9.60 1.80 21.59
N VAL A 414 9.81 0.68 22.28
CA VAL A 414 9.70 -0.67 21.69
C VAL A 414 8.28 -0.93 21.19
N ALA A 415 7.25 -0.59 21.96
CA ALA A 415 5.85 -0.72 21.51
C ALA A 415 5.53 0.15 20.27
N MET A 416 6.24 1.27 20.08
CA MET A 416 6.08 2.12 18.89
C MET A 416 6.71 1.52 17.63
N THR A 417 7.49 0.44 17.71
CA THR A 417 7.91 -0.32 16.52
C THR A 417 6.72 -1.00 15.81
N LEU A 418 5.61 -1.20 16.54
CA LEU A 418 4.31 -1.69 16.06
C LEU A 418 3.26 -0.55 16.00
N ASP A 419 3.70 0.69 15.80
CA ASP A 419 2.77 1.82 15.71
C ASP A 419 1.81 1.67 14.52
N LYS A 420 0.59 2.20 14.67
CA LYS A 420 -0.44 2.19 13.63
C LYS A 420 0.01 2.94 12.37
N GLU A 421 0.84 3.97 12.52
CA GLU A 421 1.41 4.72 11.40
C GLU A 421 2.83 4.20 11.10
N TYR A 422 3.04 3.66 9.89
CA TYR A 422 4.29 3.00 9.52
C TYR A 422 5.53 3.91 9.60
N GLU A 423 5.42 5.20 9.27
CA GLU A 423 6.53 6.14 9.40
C GLU A 423 7.02 6.29 10.85
N VAL A 424 6.09 6.24 11.82
CA VAL A 424 6.43 6.25 13.25
C VAL A 424 7.16 4.96 13.62
N ALA A 425 6.68 3.81 13.15
CA ALA A 425 7.31 2.52 13.37
C ALA A 425 8.75 2.45 12.83
N VAL A 426 8.99 2.94 11.62
CA VAL A 426 10.35 3.02 11.03
C VAL A 426 11.30 3.82 11.91
N HIS A 427 10.88 5.00 12.36
CA HIS A 427 11.72 5.86 13.20
C HIS A 427 11.89 5.27 14.61
N ALA A 428 10.91 4.54 15.13
CA ALA A 428 11.02 3.84 16.41
C ALA A 428 12.07 2.74 16.32
N VAL A 429 12.05 1.91 15.28
CA VAL A 429 13.07 0.88 15.04
C VAL A 429 14.45 1.51 14.92
N ARG A 430 14.59 2.59 14.13
CA ARG A 430 15.87 3.33 14.02
C ARG A 430 16.36 3.86 15.36
N LEU A 431 15.46 4.35 16.22
CA LEU A 431 15.82 4.81 17.56
C LEU A 431 16.27 3.64 18.44
N VAL A 432 15.59 2.50 18.38
CA VAL A 432 15.98 1.27 19.08
C VAL A 432 17.37 0.79 18.65
N ILE A 433 17.72 0.90 17.36
CA ILE A 433 19.09 0.62 16.86
C ILE A 433 20.12 1.51 17.55
N LYS A 434 19.85 2.82 17.65
CA LYS A 434 20.78 3.76 18.29
C LYS A 434 20.89 3.50 19.80
N ILE A 435 19.79 3.17 20.45
CA ILE A 435 19.76 2.76 21.86
C ILE A 435 20.62 1.49 22.06
N LEU A 436 20.47 0.47 21.21
CA LEU A 436 21.28 -0.75 21.28
C LEU A 436 22.79 -0.46 21.18
N LYS A 437 23.20 0.44 20.29
CA LYS A 437 24.62 0.80 20.12
C LYS A 437 25.21 1.47 21.34
N ILE A 438 24.48 2.40 21.97
CA ILE A 438 24.97 3.18 23.11
C ILE A 438 24.80 2.42 24.43
N HIS A 439 23.66 1.75 24.62
CA HIS A 439 23.25 1.07 25.84
C HIS A 439 22.92 -0.40 25.55
N GLN A 440 23.95 -1.22 25.35
CA GLN A 440 23.80 -2.64 24.99
C GLN A 440 22.94 -3.44 25.98
N ASP A 441 22.97 -3.09 27.27
CA ASP A 441 22.30 -3.86 28.34
C ASP A 441 20.86 -3.43 28.64
N ILE A 442 20.34 -2.33 28.04
CA ILE A 442 19.00 -1.81 28.37
C ILE A 442 17.89 -2.64 27.70
N LEU A 443 18.13 -3.11 26.48
CA LEU A 443 17.18 -3.91 25.72
C LEU A 443 17.26 -5.37 26.17
N THR A 444 16.12 -5.95 26.55
CA THR A 444 16.03 -7.37 26.88
C THR A 444 15.87 -8.20 25.61
N ASP A 445 16.11 -9.51 25.68
CA ASP A 445 15.91 -10.41 24.53
C ASP A 445 14.47 -10.34 24.00
N LYS A 446 13.48 -10.23 24.90
CA LYS A 446 12.06 -10.06 24.53
C LYS A 446 11.79 -8.77 23.77
N ASP A 447 12.49 -7.69 24.11
CA ASP A 447 12.36 -6.42 23.39
C ASP A 447 12.93 -6.55 21.97
N CYS A 448 14.00 -7.33 21.82
CA CYS A 448 14.66 -7.58 20.53
C CYS A 448 13.81 -8.51 19.64
N GLU A 449 13.20 -9.56 20.21
CA GLU A 449 12.31 -10.50 19.51
C GLU A 449 11.17 -9.78 18.80
N ILE A 450 10.55 -8.78 19.43
CA ILE A 450 9.49 -7.96 18.81
C ILE A 450 10.00 -7.30 17.51
N VAL A 451 11.25 -6.84 17.50
CA VAL A 451 11.86 -6.19 16.31
C VAL A 451 12.29 -7.23 15.28
N TYR A 452 12.67 -8.45 15.70
CA TYR A 452 13.04 -9.52 14.79
C TYR A 452 11.88 -9.92 13.88
N GLU A 453 10.67 -10.06 14.42
CA GLU A 453 9.49 -10.41 13.64
C GLU A 453 9.16 -9.37 12.55
N LEU A 454 9.57 -8.11 12.75
CA LEU A 454 9.30 -7.01 11.82
C LEU A 454 10.01 -7.14 10.47
N VAL A 455 11.05 -7.99 10.36
CA VAL A 455 11.67 -8.29 9.04
C VAL A 455 10.69 -8.95 8.07
N TYR A 456 9.56 -9.47 8.57
CA TYR A 456 8.48 -10.04 7.79
C TYR A 456 7.29 -9.07 7.59
N SER A 457 7.42 -7.82 8.03
CA SER A 457 6.37 -6.81 7.84
C SER A 457 5.99 -6.64 6.37
N SER A 458 4.69 -6.42 6.10
CA SER A 458 4.20 -6.06 4.78
C SER A 458 4.69 -4.68 4.33
N HIS A 459 5.00 -3.78 5.27
CA HIS A 459 5.55 -2.46 4.95
C HIS A 459 7.07 -2.52 4.80
N ARG A 460 7.56 -2.44 3.55
CA ARG A 460 8.99 -2.57 3.20
C ARG A 460 9.91 -1.71 4.05
N GLY A 461 9.56 -0.44 4.31
CA GLY A 461 10.40 0.46 5.10
C GLY A 461 10.59 0.03 6.57
N VAL A 462 9.58 -0.62 7.16
CA VAL A 462 9.68 -1.16 8.53
C VAL A 462 10.56 -2.41 8.52
N ALA A 463 10.36 -3.28 7.53
CA ALA A 463 11.13 -4.50 7.37
C ALA A 463 12.63 -4.24 7.14
N GLN A 464 12.97 -3.25 6.31
CA GLN A 464 14.35 -2.83 6.09
C GLN A 464 14.98 -2.22 7.35
N ALA A 465 14.25 -1.37 8.09
CA ALA A 465 14.73 -0.84 9.36
C ALA A 465 14.96 -1.96 10.40
N ALA A 466 14.10 -2.98 10.43
CA ALA A 466 14.30 -4.15 11.28
C ALA A 466 15.54 -4.94 10.86
N ALA A 467 15.78 -5.15 9.57
CA ALA A 467 17.01 -5.79 9.10
C ALA A 467 18.28 -5.02 9.49
N GLU A 468 18.25 -3.68 9.46
CA GLU A 468 19.35 -2.86 10.00
C GLU A 468 19.59 -3.12 11.50
N PHE A 469 18.53 -3.37 12.28
CA PHE A 469 18.64 -3.76 13.68
C PHE A 469 19.32 -5.12 13.85
N LEU A 470 18.91 -6.14 13.08
CA LEU A 470 19.56 -7.46 13.12
C LEU A 470 21.04 -7.40 12.68
N ASN A 471 21.39 -6.56 11.71
CA ASN A 471 22.79 -6.38 11.30
C ASN A 471 23.68 -5.89 12.44
N VAL A 472 23.15 -5.06 13.34
CA VAL A 472 23.89 -4.55 14.50
C VAL A 472 23.95 -5.57 15.63
N ARG A 473 22.88 -6.37 15.80
CA ARG A 473 22.73 -7.27 16.96
C ARG A 473 23.28 -8.68 16.75
N LEU A 474 23.14 -9.23 15.55
CA LEU A 474 23.38 -10.64 15.23
C LEU A 474 24.47 -10.80 14.15
N PHE A 475 24.43 -10.01 13.07
CA PHE A 475 25.31 -10.23 11.91
C PHE A 475 26.62 -9.42 11.97
N VAL A 476 27.45 -9.69 12.98
CA VAL A 476 28.77 -9.06 13.14
C VAL A 476 29.86 -10.08 12.80
N ILE A 477 30.73 -9.73 11.84
CA ILE A 477 31.86 -10.59 11.45
C ILE A 477 32.92 -10.53 12.53
N ASP A 478 33.29 -11.68 13.08
CA ASP A 478 34.51 -11.82 13.89
C ASP A 478 35.70 -12.12 12.97
N PRO A 479 36.62 -11.15 12.75
CA PRO A 479 37.77 -11.34 11.85
C PRO A 479 38.81 -12.32 12.40
N SER A 480 38.69 -12.77 13.64
CA SER A 480 39.64 -13.70 14.27
C SER A 480 39.36 -15.18 14.00
N VAL A 481 38.16 -15.50 13.49
CA VAL A 481 37.73 -16.89 13.24
C VAL A 481 37.90 -17.23 11.76
N GLU A 482 38.94 -18.00 11.45
CA GLU A 482 39.12 -18.57 10.12
C GLU A 482 38.63 -20.02 10.07
N SER A 483 37.76 -20.33 9.11
CA SER A 483 37.29 -21.69 8.83
C SER A 483 37.78 -22.19 7.48
N TYR A 484 37.97 -23.50 7.36
CA TYR A 484 38.50 -24.16 6.18
C TYR A 484 37.65 -25.40 5.85
N THR A 485 37.44 -25.70 4.58
CA THR A 485 36.79 -26.95 4.16
C THR A 485 37.68 -28.15 4.47
N LYS A 486 37.12 -29.36 4.43
CA LYS A 486 37.91 -30.60 4.63
C LYS A 486 39.07 -30.74 3.62
N ARG A 487 38.92 -30.16 2.43
CA ARG A 487 39.95 -30.13 1.37
C ARG A 487 40.98 -29.01 1.56
N GLY A 488 40.85 -28.20 2.60
CA GLY A 488 41.74 -27.08 2.92
C GLY A 488 41.43 -25.78 2.17
N LYS A 489 40.28 -25.66 1.47
CA LYS A 489 39.84 -24.38 0.89
C LYS A 489 39.45 -23.44 2.03
N LYS A 490 39.97 -22.22 2.07
CA LYS A 490 39.55 -21.22 3.06
C LYS A 490 38.10 -20.82 2.80
N ARG A 491 37.25 -20.85 3.83
CA ARG A 491 35.86 -20.37 3.73
C ARG A 491 35.82 -18.86 3.58
N LEU A 492 34.76 -18.36 2.93
CA LEU A 492 34.57 -16.93 2.74
C LEU A 492 34.16 -16.25 4.06
N PRO A 493 34.47 -14.95 4.24
CA PRO A 493 34.19 -14.24 5.50
C PRO A 493 32.71 -14.22 5.92
N ASN A 494 31.79 -14.29 4.95
CA ASN A 494 30.34 -14.25 5.19
C ASN A 494 29.75 -15.63 5.57
N THR A 495 30.54 -16.71 5.59
CA THR A 495 30.05 -18.06 5.88
C THR A 495 29.31 -18.15 7.23
N PRO A 496 29.82 -17.61 8.35
CA PRO A 496 29.10 -17.62 9.62
C PRO A 496 27.77 -16.86 9.53
N LEU A 497 27.77 -15.69 8.88
CA LEU A 497 26.57 -14.86 8.75
C LEU A 497 25.43 -15.55 7.99
N ILE A 498 25.77 -16.28 6.92
CA ILE A 498 24.78 -17.04 6.14
C ILE A 498 24.21 -18.19 6.96
N ARG A 499 25.03 -18.88 7.78
CA ARG A 499 24.55 -19.92 8.68
C ARG A 499 23.61 -19.35 9.75
N ASP A 500 23.97 -18.21 10.33
CA ASP A 500 23.12 -17.51 11.30
C ASP A 500 21.81 -17.03 10.67
N LEU A 501 21.83 -16.60 9.40
CA LEU A 501 20.63 -16.19 8.66
C LEU A 501 19.68 -17.37 8.43
N VAL A 502 20.22 -18.53 8.05
CA VAL A 502 19.45 -19.77 7.88
C VAL A 502 18.84 -20.20 9.21
N GLN A 503 19.64 -20.17 10.29
CA GLN A 503 19.15 -20.52 11.62
C GLN A 503 18.05 -19.55 12.09
N PHE A 504 18.25 -18.25 11.89
CA PHE A 504 17.27 -17.22 12.20
C PHE A 504 15.93 -17.46 11.46
N PHE A 505 15.98 -17.80 10.17
CA PHE A 505 14.77 -18.09 9.39
C PHE A 505 14.04 -19.32 9.95
N ILE A 506 14.78 -20.39 10.26
CA ILE A 506 14.22 -21.64 10.80
C ILE A 506 13.56 -21.42 12.18
N GLU A 507 14.20 -20.63 13.05
CA GLU A 507 13.71 -20.34 14.41
C GLU A 507 12.53 -19.37 14.43
N SER A 508 12.41 -18.53 13.39
CA SER A 508 11.32 -17.53 13.32
C SER A 508 9.94 -18.18 13.21
N GLU A 509 9.80 -19.30 12.48
CA GLU A 509 8.53 -20.03 12.25
C GLU A 509 7.34 -19.15 11.77
N LEU A 510 7.61 -17.97 11.20
CA LEU A 510 6.58 -17.02 10.74
C LEU A 510 6.26 -17.13 9.25
N HIS A 511 7.18 -17.63 8.44
CA HIS A 511 7.05 -17.75 7.00
C HIS A 511 7.67 -19.05 6.48
N GLU A 512 7.08 -19.60 5.43
CA GLU A 512 7.57 -20.81 4.77
C GLU A 512 8.62 -20.53 3.69
N HIS A 513 8.63 -19.31 3.14
CA HIS A 513 9.51 -18.92 2.02
C HIS A 513 10.40 -17.71 2.36
N GLY A 514 11.57 -17.62 1.71
CA GLY A 514 12.64 -16.68 2.07
C GLY A 514 12.49 -15.26 1.50
N ALA A 515 11.59 -15.06 0.54
CA ALA A 515 11.49 -13.83 -0.25
C ALA A 515 11.37 -12.52 0.56
N TYR A 516 10.56 -12.50 1.63
CA TYR A 516 10.42 -11.31 2.48
C TYR A 516 11.63 -11.06 3.36
N LEU A 517 12.28 -12.11 3.86
CA LEU A 517 13.51 -11.97 4.64
C LEU A 517 14.62 -11.38 3.76
N VAL A 518 14.80 -11.95 2.57
CA VAL A 518 15.78 -11.49 1.57
C VAL A 518 15.59 -10.02 1.24
N ASP A 519 14.36 -9.58 0.91
CA ASP A 519 14.09 -8.18 0.57
C ASP A 519 14.40 -7.21 1.73
N SER A 520 14.23 -7.64 2.97
CA SER A 520 14.58 -6.82 4.14
C SER A 520 16.09 -6.57 4.21
N PHE A 521 16.91 -7.56 3.86
CA PHE A 521 18.37 -7.49 3.91
C PHE A 521 19.05 -7.01 2.61
N ILE A 522 18.36 -7.03 1.47
CA ILE A 522 18.96 -6.87 0.13
C ILE A 522 19.74 -5.55 -0.09
N GLU A 523 19.36 -4.50 0.63
CA GLU A 523 20.00 -3.17 0.61
C GLU A 523 20.93 -2.95 1.82
N SER A 524 20.72 -3.65 2.92
CA SER A 524 21.40 -3.40 4.19
C SER A 524 22.62 -4.31 4.42
N ASN A 525 22.65 -5.51 3.84
CA ASN A 525 23.75 -6.46 4.03
C ASN A 525 24.16 -7.15 2.72
N PRO A 526 25.44 -7.04 2.29
CA PRO A 526 25.92 -7.65 1.05
C PRO A 526 25.95 -9.19 1.07
N MET A 527 25.86 -9.84 2.24
CA MET A 527 25.88 -11.31 2.36
C MET A 527 24.79 -11.99 1.51
N ILE A 528 23.66 -11.31 1.29
CA ILE A 528 22.54 -11.82 0.49
C ILE A 528 22.92 -12.01 -0.98
N ARG A 529 23.99 -11.35 -1.46
CA ARG A 529 24.47 -11.45 -2.85
C ARG A 529 25.74 -12.30 -2.98
N ASP A 530 26.18 -12.94 -1.89
CA ASP A 530 27.40 -13.75 -1.85
C ASP A 530 27.12 -15.21 -2.28
N TRP A 531 26.88 -15.38 -3.59
CA TRP A 531 26.51 -16.67 -4.19
C TRP A 531 27.59 -17.73 -4.03
N GLU A 532 28.87 -17.35 -4.09
CA GLU A 532 29.98 -18.27 -3.89
C GLU A 532 29.95 -18.83 -2.47
N CYS A 533 29.68 -18.00 -1.47
CA CYS A 533 29.58 -18.47 -0.09
C CYS A 533 28.40 -19.43 0.12
N MET A 534 27.24 -19.14 -0.47
CA MET A 534 26.06 -20.01 -0.38
C MET A 534 26.28 -21.36 -1.08
N THR A 535 26.83 -21.34 -2.30
CA THR A 535 27.08 -22.58 -3.06
C THR A 535 28.23 -23.41 -2.48
N ASP A 536 29.27 -22.78 -1.93
CA ASP A 536 30.33 -23.47 -1.20
C ASP A 536 29.79 -24.22 0.03
N LEU A 537 28.83 -23.64 0.76
CA LEU A 537 28.17 -24.32 1.89
C LEU A 537 27.37 -25.55 1.43
N LEU A 538 26.75 -25.47 0.26
CA LEU A 538 25.95 -26.56 -0.32
C LEU A 538 26.79 -27.65 -1.01
N LEU A 539 27.96 -27.33 -1.56
CA LEU A 539 28.75 -28.28 -2.37
C LEU A 539 29.97 -28.87 -1.63
N GLU A 540 30.68 -28.08 -0.83
CA GLU A 540 31.92 -28.52 -0.19
C GLU A 540 31.68 -29.25 1.14
N GLU A 541 32.51 -30.26 1.41
CA GLU A 541 32.45 -30.97 2.69
C GLU A 541 32.88 -30.07 3.86
N PRO A 542 32.17 -30.13 5.01
CA PRO A 542 32.46 -29.30 6.17
C PRO A 542 33.88 -29.56 6.70
N GLY A 543 34.49 -28.48 7.18
CA GLY A 543 35.82 -28.49 7.80
C GLY A 543 35.95 -29.32 9.08
N HIS A 544 37.20 -29.50 9.53
CA HIS A 544 37.45 -30.04 10.86
C HIS A 544 36.95 -29.07 11.95
N GLY A 545 35.84 -29.42 12.60
CA GLY A 545 35.18 -28.58 13.62
C GLY A 545 34.01 -27.74 13.09
N GLU A 546 33.69 -27.82 11.79
CA GLU A 546 32.48 -27.22 11.22
C GLU A 546 31.32 -28.22 11.27
N GLU A 547 30.17 -27.81 11.79
CA GLU A 547 28.97 -28.65 11.79
C GLU A 547 28.43 -28.80 10.35
N ALA A 548 28.06 -30.02 9.96
CA ALA A 548 27.40 -30.25 8.68
C ALA A 548 26.01 -29.61 8.67
N MET A 549 25.58 -29.09 7.51
CA MET A 549 24.21 -28.61 7.36
C MET A 549 23.25 -29.81 7.31
N ASP A 550 22.14 -29.72 8.03
CA ASP A 550 21.07 -30.70 7.92
C ASP A 550 20.17 -30.44 6.69
N THR A 551 19.29 -31.38 6.38
CA THR A 551 18.38 -31.30 5.22
C THR A 551 17.50 -30.06 5.22
N LYS A 552 17.07 -29.60 6.41
CA LYS A 552 16.20 -28.41 6.57
C LYS A 552 17.00 -27.14 6.32
N GLN A 553 18.19 -27.04 6.89
CA GLN A 553 19.13 -25.93 6.68
C GLN A 553 19.53 -25.83 5.20
N GLU A 554 19.79 -26.95 4.52
CA GLU A 554 20.07 -26.97 3.08
C GLU A 554 18.87 -26.47 2.26
N SER A 555 17.64 -26.92 2.56
CA SER A 555 16.42 -26.44 1.88
C SER A 555 16.23 -24.94 2.08
N THR A 556 16.37 -24.45 3.31
CA THR A 556 16.25 -23.03 3.64
C THR A 556 17.32 -22.19 2.96
N LEU A 557 18.57 -22.64 2.90
CA LEU A 557 19.64 -21.92 2.23
C LEU A 557 19.37 -21.81 0.72
N ILE A 558 18.86 -22.87 0.09
CA ILE A 558 18.47 -22.85 -1.32
C ILE A 558 17.32 -21.87 -1.57
N GLU A 559 16.31 -21.87 -0.69
CA GLU A 559 15.17 -20.95 -0.77
C GLU A 559 15.61 -19.47 -0.64
N ILE A 560 16.46 -19.16 0.34
CA ILE A 560 17.03 -17.81 0.53
C ILE A 560 17.86 -17.41 -0.70
N MET A 561 18.73 -18.31 -1.17
CA MET A 561 19.58 -18.08 -2.34
C MET A 561 18.74 -17.77 -3.58
N VAL A 562 17.75 -18.60 -3.91
CA VAL A 562 16.89 -18.46 -5.09
C VAL A 562 16.02 -17.20 -5.02
N SER A 563 15.46 -16.91 -3.84
CA SER A 563 14.76 -15.65 -3.57
C SER A 563 15.64 -14.43 -3.85
N ALA A 564 16.89 -14.47 -3.41
CA ALA A 564 17.86 -13.40 -3.64
C ALA A 564 18.27 -13.31 -5.11
N VAL A 565 18.47 -14.43 -5.81
CA VAL A 565 18.70 -14.47 -7.26
C VAL A 565 17.56 -13.79 -8.03
N LYS A 566 16.31 -14.17 -7.73
CA LYS A 566 15.12 -13.61 -8.38
C LYS A 566 15.03 -12.10 -8.17
N GLN A 567 15.20 -11.64 -6.93
CA GLN A 567 15.09 -10.23 -6.61
C GLN A 567 16.22 -9.40 -7.23
N VAL A 568 17.46 -9.90 -7.25
CA VAL A 568 18.60 -9.20 -7.86
C VAL A 568 18.44 -9.12 -9.39
N ALA A 569 17.98 -10.19 -10.03
CA ALA A 569 17.82 -10.24 -11.48
C ALA A 569 16.65 -9.38 -11.99
N LEU A 570 15.54 -9.33 -11.24
CA LEU A 570 14.34 -8.57 -11.63
C LEU A 570 14.33 -7.14 -11.09
N ALA A 571 15.05 -6.87 -10.00
CA ALA A 571 14.99 -5.62 -9.23
C ALA A 571 13.59 -5.25 -8.71
N GLU A 572 12.71 -6.25 -8.62
CA GLU A 572 11.36 -6.10 -8.10
C GLU A 572 11.29 -6.73 -6.69
N PRO A 573 10.80 -5.99 -5.68
CA PRO A 573 10.56 -6.57 -4.36
C PRO A 573 9.42 -7.62 -4.43
N PRO A 574 9.31 -8.49 -3.42
CA PRO A 574 8.22 -9.46 -3.35
C PRO A 574 6.85 -8.78 -3.33
N ILE A 575 5.82 -9.55 -3.70
CA ILE A 575 4.43 -9.10 -3.76
C ILE A 575 4.05 -8.44 -2.43
N GLY A 576 3.38 -7.30 -2.49
CA GLY A 576 2.99 -6.53 -1.30
C GLY A 576 4.04 -5.56 -0.75
N ARG A 577 5.31 -5.64 -1.19
CA ARG A 577 6.39 -4.68 -0.83
C ARG A 577 6.80 -3.74 -1.94
N GLY A 578 6.30 -3.96 -3.16
CA GLY A 578 6.44 -3.04 -4.29
C GLY A 578 5.62 -1.76 -4.10
N SER A 579 6.10 -0.66 -4.67
CA SER A 579 5.24 0.51 -4.84
C SER A 579 4.16 0.20 -5.88
N ASN A 580 2.91 0.54 -5.58
CA ASN A 580 1.77 0.39 -6.52
C ASN A 580 2.01 1.14 -7.86
N ARG A 581 2.97 2.08 -7.89
CA ARG A 581 3.49 2.66 -9.13
C ARG A 581 4.78 1.93 -9.47
N GLN A 582 4.72 1.09 -10.49
CA GLN A 582 5.88 0.40 -11.08
C GLN A 582 6.88 1.48 -11.53
N LYS A 583 7.79 1.85 -10.63
CA LYS A 583 8.69 2.98 -10.81
C LYS A 583 9.64 2.57 -11.93
N THR A 584 9.53 3.23 -13.08
CA THR A 584 10.46 2.97 -14.18
C THR A 584 11.87 3.18 -13.67
N LEU A 585 12.68 2.13 -13.69
CA LEU A 585 14.07 2.17 -13.23
C LEU A 585 14.82 3.27 -13.97
N THR A 586 15.63 4.02 -13.24
CA THR A 586 16.53 4.99 -13.85
C THR A 586 17.59 4.26 -14.68
N ALA A 587 18.16 4.91 -15.69
CA ALA A 587 19.20 4.30 -16.52
C ALA A 587 20.41 3.77 -15.72
N LYS A 588 20.71 4.39 -14.56
CA LYS A 588 21.75 3.93 -13.63
C LYS A 588 21.34 2.63 -12.93
N GLU A 589 20.10 2.55 -12.45
CA GLU A 589 19.57 1.34 -11.82
C GLU A 589 19.45 0.19 -12.83
N THR A 590 18.95 0.44 -14.04
CA THR A 590 18.89 -0.59 -15.10
C THR A 590 20.28 -1.14 -15.43
N LYS A 591 21.31 -0.28 -15.48
CA LYS A 591 22.68 -0.74 -15.69
C LYS A 591 23.17 -1.59 -14.51
N GLN A 592 22.92 -1.16 -13.27
CA GLN A 592 23.31 -1.92 -12.08
C GLN A 592 22.66 -3.30 -12.05
N VAL A 593 21.38 -3.40 -12.40
CA VAL A 593 20.64 -4.67 -12.48
C VAL A 593 21.24 -5.58 -13.53
N GLN A 594 21.60 -5.04 -14.70
CA GLN A 594 22.27 -5.82 -15.74
C GLN A 594 23.66 -6.30 -15.28
N ASP A 595 24.45 -5.44 -14.65
CA ASP A 595 25.79 -5.78 -14.13
C ASP A 595 25.70 -6.87 -13.03
N ASP A 596 24.69 -6.80 -12.15
CA ASP A 596 24.45 -7.81 -11.11
C ASP A 596 23.93 -9.12 -11.70
N LYS A 597 23.06 -9.06 -12.73
CA LYS A 597 22.59 -10.23 -13.48
C LYS A 597 23.74 -10.96 -14.19
N GLN A 598 24.72 -10.23 -14.71
CA GLN A 598 25.90 -10.83 -15.33
C GLN A 598 26.77 -11.58 -14.31
N LYS A 599 27.04 -10.99 -13.14
CA LYS A 599 27.78 -11.67 -12.06
C LYS A 599 27.09 -12.92 -11.55
N LEU A 600 25.77 -12.83 -11.36
CA LEU A 600 24.92 -13.98 -11.04
C LEU A 600 25.10 -15.10 -12.07
N THR A 601 24.95 -14.75 -13.35
CA THR A 601 25.02 -15.71 -14.46
C THR A 601 26.41 -16.35 -14.55
N GLU A 602 27.48 -15.58 -14.42
CA GLU A 602 28.86 -16.05 -14.44
C GLU A 602 29.12 -17.13 -13.38
N HIS A 603 28.57 -16.95 -12.17
CA HIS A 603 28.70 -17.90 -11.08
C HIS A 603 27.87 -19.18 -11.32
N PHE A 604 26.55 -19.04 -11.52
CA PHE A 604 25.65 -20.20 -11.55
C PHE A 604 25.76 -21.05 -12.82
N ILE A 605 26.27 -20.51 -13.94
CA ILE A 605 26.59 -21.33 -15.12
C ILE A 605 27.52 -22.50 -14.76
N GLN A 606 28.45 -22.28 -13.82
CA GLN A 606 29.45 -23.26 -13.45
C GLN A 606 28.99 -24.15 -12.29
N THR A 607 28.26 -23.61 -11.32
CA THR A 607 27.92 -24.32 -10.07
C THR A 607 26.58 -25.03 -10.11
N LEU A 608 25.59 -24.53 -10.86
CA LEU A 608 24.22 -25.05 -10.85
C LEU A 608 24.10 -26.53 -11.27
N PRO A 609 24.79 -27.02 -12.33
CA PRO A 609 24.67 -28.43 -12.72
C PRO A 609 25.08 -29.41 -11.61
N TYR A 610 26.08 -29.04 -10.79
CA TYR A 610 26.53 -29.84 -9.65
C TYR A 610 25.51 -29.83 -8.50
N LEU A 611 24.85 -28.71 -8.26
CA LEU A 611 23.76 -28.61 -7.28
C LEU A 611 22.58 -29.51 -7.67
N LEU A 612 22.18 -29.47 -8.95
CA LEU A 612 21.12 -30.33 -9.48
C LEU A 612 21.47 -31.82 -9.37
N GLU A 613 22.74 -32.18 -9.56
CA GLU A 613 23.22 -33.55 -9.36
C GLU A 613 23.20 -33.98 -7.89
N LYS A 614 23.62 -33.12 -6.95
CA LYS A 614 23.63 -33.42 -5.52
C LYS A 614 22.20 -33.60 -4.97
N TYR A 615 21.27 -32.75 -5.39
CA TYR A 615 19.91 -32.69 -4.83
C TYR A 615 18.84 -33.33 -5.72
N SER A 616 19.22 -34.19 -6.66
CA SER A 616 18.30 -34.77 -7.66
C SER A 616 17.15 -35.62 -7.09
N ALA A 617 17.22 -36.02 -5.82
CA ALA A 617 16.21 -36.82 -5.14
C ALA A 617 15.24 -36.00 -4.28
N ASP A 618 15.48 -34.69 -4.12
CA ASP A 618 14.70 -33.80 -3.25
C ASP A 618 13.90 -32.79 -4.09
N ASN A 619 12.58 -33.00 -4.16
CA ASN A 619 11.70 -32.24 -5.04
C ASN A 619 11.65 -30.74 -4.69
N GLU A 620 11.56 -30.40 -3.40
CA GLU A 620 11.47 -29.00 -2.94
C GLU A 620 12.73 -28.22 -3.31
N LYS A 621 13.90 -28.82 -3.08
CA LYS A 621 15.19 -28.22 -3.46
C LYS A 621 15.30 -28.07 -4.99
N LEU A 622 14.84 -29.08 -5.74
CA LEU A 622 14.90 -29.07 -7.20
C LEU A 622 14.04 -27.97 -7.83
N ILE A 623 12.80 -27.78 -7.37
CA ILE A 623 11.89 -26.74 -7.89
C ILE A 623 12.58 -25.38 -7.84
N ASN A 624 13.19 -25.07 -6.71
CA ASN A 624 13.92 -23.83 -6.49
C ASN A 624 15.16 -23.70 -7.37
N LEU A 625 16.04 -24.71 -7.39
CA LEU A 625 17.26 -24.70 -8.20
C LEU A 625 16.98 -24.61 -9.71
N LEU A 626 15.95 -25.31 -10.18
CA LEU A 626 15.55 -25.32 -11.59
C LEU A 626 15.06 -23.95 -12.06
N SER A 627 14.56 -23.08 -11.17
CA SER A 627 14.12 -21.73 -11.56
C SER A 627 15.27 -20.78 -11.89
N ILE A 628 16.49 -21.02 -11.37
CA ILE A 628 17.64 -20.11 -11.48
C ILE A 628 18.01 -19.74 -12.93
N PRO A 629 18.07 -20.66 -13.90
CA PRO A 629 18.45 -20.33 -15.28
C PRO A 629 17.49 -19.36 -15.96
N GLN A 630 16.23 -19.26 -15.52
CA GLN A 630 15.24 -18.30 -16.04
C GLN A 630 15.67 -16.84 -15.80
N TYR A 631 16.67 -16.62 -14.94
CA TYR A 631 17.25 -15.32 -14.62
C TYR A 631 18.61 -15.07 -15.28
N PHE A 632 19.08 -15.94 -16.19
CA PHE A 632 20.38 -15.79 -16.84
C PHE A 632 20.39 -14.75 -17.96
N ASP A 633 21.58 -14.23 -18.24
CA ASP A 633 21.93 -13.61 -19.52
C ASP A 633 22.47 -14.68 -20.48
N LEU A 634 21.62 -15.14 -21.42
CA LEU A 634 21.92 -16.29 -22.28
C LEU A 634 23.12 -16.06 -23.21
N GLU A 635 23.48 -14.81 -23.52
CA GLU A 635 24.65 -14.49 -24.35
C GLU A 635 25.96 -14.90 -23.65
N MET A 636 25.96 -14.97 -22.32
CA MET A 636 27.14 -15.33 -21.52
C MET A 636 27.64 -16.74 -21.77
N TYR A 637 26.77 -17.68 -22.14
CA TYR A 637 27.19 -19.05 -22.49
C TYR A 637 28.18 -19.07 -23.66
N THR A 638 27.99 -18.19 -24.65
CA THR A 638 28.88 -18.12 -25.83
C THR A 638 30.05 -17.17 -25.64
N THR A 639 29.82 -16.02 -25.00
CA THR A 639 30.88 -15.02 -24.79
C THR A 639 31.95 -15.50 -23.80
N LEU A 640 31.56 -16.26 -22.77
CA LEU A 640 32.47 -16.88 -21.80
C LEU A 640 32.94 -18.29 -22.20
N ARG A 641 32.50 -18.82 -23.36
CA ARG A 641 32.83 -20.18 -23.85
C ARG A 641 32.45 -21.29 -22.87
N GLN A 642 31.21 -21.22 -22.38
CA GLN A 642 30.62 -22.14 -21.39
C GLN A 642 29.62 -23.11 -22.04
N GLU A 643 29.78 -23.45 -23.32
CA GLU A 643 28.87 -24.36 -24.04
C GLU A 643 28.91 -25.79 -23.48
N ALA A 644 30.03 -26.19 -22.88
CA ALA A 644 30.15 -27.45 -22.15
C ALA A 644 29.28 -27.48 -20.89
N SER A 645 29.26 -26.39 -20.14
CA SER A 645 28.43 -26.22 -18.94
C SER A 645 26.94 -26.18 -19.30
N LEU A 646 26.59 -25.55 -20.44
CA LEU A 646 25.23 -25.62 -21.00
C LEU A 646 24.82 -27.06 -21.32
N LYS A 647 25.68 -27.82 -22.00
CA LYS A 647 25.40 -29.23 -22.29
C LYS A 647 25.18 -30.03 -21.00
N PHE A 648 26.02 -29.82 -20.00
CA PHE A 648 25.90 -30.50 -18.71
C PHE A 648 24.58 -30.16 -18.00
N LEU A 649 24.17 -28.88 -18.01
CA LEU A 649 22.86 -28.45 -17.49
C LEU A 649 21.70 -29.15 -18.23
N LEU A 650 21.71 -29.15 -19.57
CA LEU A 650 20.67 -29.77 -20.38
C LEU A 650 20.59 -31.29 -20.14
N ASP A 651 21.74 -31.97 -20.03
CA ASP A 651 21.81 -33.40 -19.73
C ASP A 651 21.21 -33.69 -18.33
N LYS A 652 21.46 -32.84 -17.33
CA LYS A 652 20.85 -32.96 -15.99
C LYS A 652 19.36 -32.69 -15.99
N ILE A 653 18.87 -31.66 -16.67
CA ILE A 653 17.43 -31.38 -16.80
C ILE A 653 16.72 -32.56 -17.50
N THR A 654 17.30 -33.09 -18.57
CA THR A 654 16.76 -34.28 -19.28
C THR A 654 16.64 -35.48 -18.34
N HIS A 655 17.69 -35.74 -17.55
CA HIS A 655 17.65 -36.81 -16.56
C HIS A 655 16.58 -36.59 -15.49
N ILE A 656 16.47 -35.38 -14.93
CA ILE A 656 15.47 -35.02 -13.93
C ILE A 656 14.05 -35.25 -14.46
N ILE A 657 13.74 -34.80 -15.68
CA ILE A 657 12.42 -35.03 -16.31
C ILE A 657 12.15 -36.53 -16.51
N SER A 658 13.17 -37.33 -16.82
CA SER A 658 13.01 -38.77 -17.01
C SER A 658 12.59 -39.50 -15.72
N ILE A 659 13.20 -39.15 -14.57
CA ILE A 659 13.02 -39.88 -13.30
C ILE A 659 11.92 -39.31 -12.40
N ASN A 660 11.64 -38.00 -12.48
CA ASN A 660 10.71 -37.35 -11.54
C ASN A 660 9.25 -37.52 -11.95
N THR A 661 8.38 -37.54 -10.95
CA THR A 661 6.92 -37.69 -11.06
C THR A 661 6.15 -36.50 -10.50
N ASP A 662 6.82 -35.62 -9.76
CA ASP A 662 6.23 -34.45 -9.13
C ASP A 662 5.80 -33.38 -10.17
N ARG A 663 4.66 -32.72 -9.94
CA ARG A 663 4.10 -31.77 -10.91
C ARG A 663 4.94 -30.50 -10.99
N GLU A 664 5.33 -29.96 -9.84
CA GLU A 664 6.01 -28.67 -9.74
C GLU A 664 7.45 -28.76 -10.27
N VAL A 665 8.15 -29.86 -9.99
CA VAL A 665 9.49 -30.14 -10.57
C VAL A 665 9.42 -30.19 -12.10
N LEU A 666 8.42 -30.88 -12.66
CA LEU A 666 8.25 -31.01 -14.11
C LEU A 666 7.89 -29.65 -14.76
N GLU A 667 7.02 -28.86 -14.12
CA GLU A 667 6.68 -27.51 -14.58
C GLU A 667 7.89 -26.58 -14.53
N ALA A 668 8.70 -26.64 -13.46
CA ALA A 668 9.94 -25.87 -13.35
C ALA A 668 10.93 -26.26 -14.46
N CYS A 669 11.07 -27.55 -14.78
CA CYS A 669 11.87 -28.02 -15.91
C CYS A 669 11.35 -27.46 -17.24
N ALA A 670 10.05 -27.59 -17.52
CA ALA A 670 9.45 -27.16 -18.79
C ALA A 670 9.62 -25.65 -19.03
N LYS A 671 9.33 -24.81 -18.02
CA LYS A 671 9.53 -23.35 -18.09
C LYS A 671 11.00 -22.97 -18.29
N THR A 672 11.90 -23.73 -17.68
CA THR A 672 13.34 -23.48 -17.79
C THR A 672 13.86 -23.83 -19.19
N VAL A 673 13.43 -24.96 -19.74
CA VAL A 673 13.73 -25.32 -21.13
C VAL A 673 13.11 -24.31 -22.11
N GLU A 674 11.91 -23.80 -21.83
CA GLU A 674 11.27 -22.75 -22.63
C GLU A 674 12.14 -21.48 -22.68
N PHE A 675 12.59 -21.00 -21.52
CA PHE A 675 13.48 -19.85 -21.44
C PHE A 675 14.81 -20.07 -22.17
N LEU A 676 15.45 -21.24 -21.97
CA LEU A 676 16.71 -21.58 -22.66
C LEU A 676 16.54 -21.68 -24.18
N CYS A 677 15.32 -21.98 -24.66
CA CYS A 677 14.94 -22.03 -26.07
C CYS A 677 14.40 -20.69 -26.61
N THR A 678 14.81 -19.56 -26.05
CA THR A 678 14.43 -18.23 -26.57
C THR A 678 14.93 -18.03 -28.00
N GLU A 679 14.02 -17.73 -28.93
CA GLU A 679 14.34 -17.48 -30.34
C GLU A 679 15.30 -16.30 -30.52
N GLY A 680 16.33 -16.49 -31.34
CA GLY A 680 17.36 -15.48 -31.60
C GLY A 680 18.58 -15.54 -30.67
N SER A 681 18.54 -16.38 -29.63
CA SER A 681 19.70 -16.67 -28.80
C SER A 681 20.74 -17.52 -29.56
N ALA A 682 22.04 -17.27 -29.31
CA ALA A 682 23.12 -18.03 -29.94
C ALA A 682 23.14 -19.51 -29.54
N ILE A 683 22.56 -19.86 -28.38
CA ILE A 683 22.47 -21.23 -27.88
C ILE A 683 21.21 -21.98 -28.34
N TYR A 684 20.31 -21.30 -29.06
CA TYR A 684 18.97 -21.82 -29.40
C TYR A 684 19.03 -23.22 -30.02
N THR A 685 19.87 -23.43 -31.04
CA THR A 685 19.95 -24.71 -31.75
C THR A 685 20.33 -25.89 -30.85
N GLN A 686 21.24 -25.67 -29.90
CA GLN A 686 21.65 -26.72 -28.96
C GLN A 686 20.54 -27.04 -27.95
N CYS A 687 19.87 -26.00 -27.43
CA CYS A 687 18.74 -26.16 -26.52
C CYS A 687 17.54 -26.81 -27.21
N ASP A 688 17.26 -26.45 -28.47
CA ASP A 688 16.15 -26.99 -29.25
C ASP A 688 16.31 -28.49 -29.51
N VAL A 689 17.54 -28.95 -29.82
CA VAL A 689 17.82 -30.39 -29.94
C VAL A 689 17.53 -31.14 -28.63
N ALA A 690 17.94 -30.57 -27.49
CA ALA A 690 17.64 -31.17 -26.20
C ALA A 690 16.12 -31.19 -25.91
N ARG A 691 15.43 -30.09 -26.21
CA ARG A 691 13.96 -29.98 -26.12
C ARG A 691 13.26 -31.05 -26.96
N SER A 692 13.65 -31.21 -28.22
CA SER A 692 13.09 -32.24 -29.11
C SER A 692 13.30 -33.65 -28.54
N ASN A 693 14.51 -33.96 -28.05
CA ASN A 693 14.78 -35.28 -27.46
C ASN A 693 13.93 -35.55 -26.21
N ILE A 694 13.76 -34.56 -25.32
CA ILE A 694 12.91 -34.68 -24.12
C ILE A 694 11.45 -34.94 -24.51
N ILE A 695 10.96 -34.23 -25.53
CA ILE A 695 9.59 -34.39 -26.03
C ILE A 695 9.43 -35.76 -26.69
N ASP A 696 10.34 -36.17 -27.58
CA ASP A 696 10.30 -37.47 -28.24
C ASP A 696 10.25 -38.61 -27.23
N GLU A 697 11.12 -38.59 -26.21
CA GLU A 697 11.14 -39.60 -25.16
C GLU A 697 9.82 -39.63 -24.36
N SER A 698 9.31 -38.46 -23.98
CA SER A 698 8.06 -38.37 -23.19
C SER A 698 6.83 -38.80 -23.99
N VAL A 699 6.78 -38.45 -25.28
CA VAL A 699 5.70 -38.85 -26.19
C VAL A 699 5.74 -40.35 -26.48
N ASN A 700 6.92 -40.93 -26.68
CA ASN A 700 7.05 -42.37 -26.90
C ASN A 700 6.61 -43.16 -25.66
N ARG A 701 7.04 -42.75 -24.46
CA ARG A 701 6.59 -43.35 -23.20
C ARG A 701 5.07 -43.25 -23.01
N TYR A 702 4.46 -42.13 -23.39
CA TYR A 702 2.99 -42.00 -23.40
C TYR A 702 2.32 -42.98 -24.36
N LYS A 703 2.81 -43.08 -25.61
CA LYS A 703 2.25 -43.98 -26.61
C LYS A 703 2.32 -45.44 -26.17
N GLU A 704 3.45 -45.85 -25.61
CA GLU A 704 3.62 -47.20 -25.04
C GLU A 704 2.63 -47.43 -23.89
N ALA A 705 2.57 -46.53 -22.90
CA ALA A 705 1.68 -46.68 -21.75
C ALA A 705 0.18 -46.71 -22.13
N ILE A 706 -0.26 -45.87 -23.06
CA ILE A 706 -1.66 -45.82 -23.48
C ILE A 706 -2.04 -47.01 -24.38
N ASP A 707 -1.11 -47.49 -25.22
CA ASP A 707 -1.35 -48.67 -26.04
C ASP A 707 -1.45 -49.92 -25.15
N ASP A 708 -0.57 -50.06 -24.15
CA ASP A 708 -0.62 -51.14 -23.15
C ASP A 708 -1.93 -51.09 -22.35
N TRP A 709 -2.34 -49.91 -21.86
CA TRP A 709 -3.62 -49.70 -21.20
C TRP A 709 -4.80 -50.15 -22.07
N ARG A 710 -4.86 -49.68 -23.31
CA ARG A 710 -5.94 -50.03 -24.25
C ARG A 710 -5.95 -51.51 -24.57
N ASN A 711 -4.79 -52.16 -24.67
CA ASN A 711 -4.68 -53.60 -24.90
C ASN A 711 -5.22 -54.42 -23.71
N LEU A 712 -4.92 -54.02 -22.47
CA LEU A 712 -5.43 -54.65 -21.26
C LEU A 712 -6.97 -54.54 -21.19
N ILE A 713 -7.50 -53.34 -21.38
CA ILE A 713 -8.95 -53.09 -21.37
C ILE A 713 -9.65 -53.85 -22.50
N ALA A 714 -9.05 -53.92 -23.70
CA ALA A 714 -9.57 -54.71 -24.81
C ALA A 714 -9.50 -56.23 -24.53
N GLY A 715 -8.53 -56.67 -23.74
CA GLY A 715 -8.38 -58.04 -23.25
C GLY A 715 -9.30 -58.41 -22.09
N GLU A 716 -10.14 -57.47 -21.61
CA GLU A 716 -10.95 -57.61 -20.38
C GLU A 716 -10.10 -57.88 -19.12
N GLU A 717 -8.83 -57.49 -19.14
CA GLU A 717 -7.93 -57.52 -18.00
C GLU A 717 -8.07 -56.23 -17.19
N VAL A 718 -8.01 -56.34 -15.86
CA VAL A 718 -8.05 -55.17 -14.96
C VAL A 718 -6.62 -54.64 -14.81
N PRO A 719 -6.35 -53.38 -15.18
CA PRO A 719 -5.03 -52.78 -14.98
C PRO A 719 -4.65 -52.77 -13.50
N ASP A 720 -3.40 -53.09 -13.21
CA ASP A 720 -2.85 -53.02 -11.88
C ASP A 720 -2.43 -51.59 -11.50
N GLU A 721 -1.91 -51.43 -10.28
CA GLU A 721 -1.47 -50.12 -9.78
C GLU A 721 -0.28 -49.55 -10.58
N ASP A 722 0.58 -50.40 -11.14
CA ASP A 722 1.75 -49.98 -11.91
C ASP A 722 1.31 -49.43 -13.27
N GLU A 723 0.38 -50.09 -13.97
CA GLU A 723 -0.17 -49.60 -15.24
C GLU A 723 -0.95 -48.29 -15.07
N ILE A 724 -1.76 -48.18 -14.01
CA ILE A 724 -2.44 -46.92 -13.64
C ILE A 724 -1.42 -45.81 -13.44
N HIS A 725 -0.33 -46.09 -12.71
CA HIS A 725 0.72 -45.11 -12.42
C HIS A 725 1.47 -44.68 -13.68
N GLN A 726 1.80 -45.60 -14.60
CA GLN A 726 2.49 -45.29 -15.85
C GLN A 726 1.65 -44.41 -16.78
N VAL A 727 0.36 -44.69 -16.92
CA VAL A 727 -0.56 -43.85 -17.73
C VAL A 727 -0.66 -42.45 -17.13
N CYS A 728 -0.85 -42.33 -15.82
CA CYS A 728 -0.95 -41.03 -15.16
C CYS A 728 0.33 -40.20 -15.32
N ILE A 729 1.51 -40.76 -15.07
CA ILE A 729 2.78 -40.01 -15.17
C ILE A 729 3.12 -39.63 -16.60
N SER A 730 2.93 -40.53 -17.56
CA SER A 730 3.25 -40.25 -18.96
C SER A 730 2.37 -39.13 -19.51
N LEU A 731 1.06 -39.16 -19.23
CA LEU A 731 0.12 -38.08 -19.58
C LEU A 731 0.43 -36.78 -18.84
N LYS A 732 0.78 -36.84 -17.56
CA LYS A 732 1.21 -35.68 -16.78
C LYS A 732 2.41 -34.97 -17.42
N LYS A 733 3.45 -35.73 -17.79
CA LYS A 733 4.64 -35.20 -18.47
C LYS A 733 4.28 -34.58 -19.82
N VAL A 734 3.43 -35.24 -20.61
CA VAL A 734 2.94 -34.71 -21.88
C VAL A 734 2.18 -33.40 -21.69
N SER A 735 1.21 -33.35 -20.76
CA SER A 735 0.41 -32.14 -20.50
C SER A 735 1.28 -30.95 -20.09
N ILE A 736 2.20 -31.17 -19.14
CA ILE A 736 3.11 -30.11 -18.65
C ILE A 736 4.03 -29.62 -19.77
N LEU A 737 4.62 -30.52 -20.56
CA LEU A 737 5.44 -30.11 -21.71
C LEU A 737 4.61 -29.37 -22.76
N TYR A 738 3.36 -29.78 -23.00
CA TYR A 738 2.46 -29.11 -23.93
C TYR A 738 2.09 -27.68 -23.51
N SER A 739 2.04 -27.43 -22.20
CA SER A 739 1.74 -26.10 -21.67
C SER A 739 2.78 -25.05 -22.05
N CYS A 740 4.05 -25.46 -22.20
CA CYS A 740 5.19 -24.56 -22.48
C CYS A 740 5.77 -24.75 -23.89
N HIS A 741 5.49 -25.86 -24.57
CA HIS A 741 6.07 -26.20 -25.88
C HIS A 741 5.00 -26.67 -26.88
N ASN A 742 5.24 -26.38 -28.16
CA ASN A 742 4.35 -26.81 -29.23
C ASN A 742 4.58 -28.29 -29.60
N LEU A 743 3.74 -29.19 -29.09
CA LEU A 743 3.76 -30.64 -29.38
C LEU A 743 2.84 -31.06 -30.55
N ASN A 744 2.23 -30.11 -31.28
CA ASN A 744 1.38 -30.45 -32.43
C ASN A 744 2.07 -31.31 -33.52
N PRO A 745 3.39 -31.19 -33.80
CA PRO A 745 4.07 -32.05 -34.77
C PRO A 745 3.97 -33.57 -34.49
N TRP A 746 3.69 -33.97 -33.25
CA TRP A 746 3.58 -35.37 -32.84
C TRP A 746 2.17 -35.97 -32.99
N ASN A 747 1.19 -35.18 -33.44
CA ASN A 747 -0.20 -35.60 -33.73
C ASN A 747 -0.90 -36.32 -32.57
N LEU A 748 -0.83 -35.75 -31.37
CA LEU A 748 -1.38 -36.38 -30.15
C LEU A 748 -2.89 -36.20 -29.96
N PHE A 749 -3.50 -35.21 -30.63
CA PHE A 749 -4.89 -34.81 -30.38
C PHE A 749 -5.88 -35.97 -30.51
N SER A 750 -5.78 -36.78 -31.58
CA SER A 750 -6.72 -37.89 -31.81
C SER A 750 -6.64 -38.95 -30.73
N SER A 751 -5.44 -39.26 -30.24
CA SER A 751 -5.24 -40.25 -29.18
C SER A 751 -5.77 -39.73 -27.85
N LEU A 752 -5.45 -38.49 -27.47
CA LEU A 752 -5.89 -37.87 -26.21
C LEU A 752 -7.41 -37.66 -26.17
N PHE A 753 -8.01 -37.29 -27.31
CA PHE A 753 -9.44 -37.04 -27.40
C PHE A 753 -10.26 -38.33 -27.34
N GLN A 754 -9.73 -39.45 -27.86
CA GLN A 754 -10.38 -40.75 -27.77
C GLN A 754 -10.70 -41.13 -26.32
N ASP A 755 -9.77 -40.91 -25.39
CA ASP A 755 -9.96 -41.27 -23.98
C ASP A 755 -11.07 -40.41 -23.31
N ILE A 756 -11.25 -39.16 -23.77
CA ILE A 756 -12.37 -38.30 -23.35
C ILE A 756 -13.70 -38.81 -23.90
N GLU A 757 -13.74 -39.24 -25.17
CA GLU A 757 -14.95 -39.82 -25.78
C GLU A 757 -15.35 -41.13 -25.08
N GLU A 758 -14.39 -42.00 -24.76
CA GLU A 758 -14.63 -43.25 -24.05
C GLU A 758 -15.21 -43.02 -22.64
N TYR A 759 -14.66 -42.06 -21.88
CA TYR A 759 -15.22 -41.69 -20.57
C TYR A 759 -16.66 -41.16 -20.66
N LEU A 760 -16.98 -40.39 -21.70
CA LEU A 760 -18.33 -39.86 -21.90
C LEU A 760 -19.35 -40.95 -22.32
N ASN A 761 -18.89 -41.97 -23.05
CA ASN A 761 -19.73 -43.05 -23.55
C ASN A 761 -19.93 -44.18 -22.53
N ASP A 762 -18.97 -44.40 -21.63
CA ASP A 762 -19.06 -45.42 -20.58
C ASP A 762 -19.75 -44.89 -19.32
N HIS A 763 -20.99 -45.30 -19.09
CA HIS A 763 -21.76 -44.94 -17.88
C HIS A 763 -21.30 -45.67 -16.61
N SER A 764 -20.50 -46.74 -16.73
CA SER A 764 -19.93 -47.47 -15.59
C SER A 764 -18.60 -46.90 -15.13
N HIS A 765 -17.91 -46.18 -16.03
CA HIS A 765 -16.54 -45.67 -15.86
C HIS A 765 -15.49 -46.74 -15.50
N GLU A 766 -15.84 -48.03 -15.51
CA GLU A 766 -14.95 -49.14 -15.13
C GLU A 766 -13.84 -49.38 -16.18
N LYS A 767 -14.08 -48.99 -17.44
CA LYS A 767 -13.10 -49.12 -18.53
C LYS A 767 -12.37 -47.82 -18.85
N SER A 768 -12.66 -46.76 -18.11
CA SER A 768 -12.12 -45.43 -18.36
C SER A 768 -10.75 -45.23 -17.71
N ILE A 769 -9.92 -44.37 -18.30
CA ILE A 769 -8.66 -43.97 -17.70
C ILE A 769 -8.88 -43.30 -16.33
N PRO A 770 -7.89 -43.33 -15.43
CA PRO A 770 -7.99 -42.67 -14.13
C PRO A 770 -8.38 -41.19 -14.23
N ILE A 771 -9.13 -40.69 -13.25
CA ILE A 771 -9.61 -39.29 -13.21
C ILE A 771 -8.45 -38.30 -13.37
N GLU A 772 -7.30 -38.57 -12.74
CA GLU A 772 -6.11 -37.72 -12.85
C GLU A 772 -5.57 -37.68 -14.29
N ALA A 773 -5.42 -38.83 -14.93
CA ALA A 773 -5.02 -38.96 -16.33
C ALA A 773 -5.98 -38.21 -17.27
N LEU A 774 -7.29 -38.30 -17.02
CA LEU A 774 -8.30 -37.63 -17.82
C LEU A 774 -8.21 -36.11 -17.75
N ILE A 775 -7.88 -35.54 -16.58
CA ILE A 775 -7.62 -34.09 -16.43
C ILE A 775 -6.47 -33.66 -17.35
N TYR A 776 -5.38 -34.43 -17.38
CA TYR A 776 -4.25 -34.16 -18.27
C TYR A 776 -4.61 -34.30 -19.76
N CYS A 777 -5.53 -35.20 -20.13
CA CYS A 777 -6.07 -35.27 -21.50
C CYS A 777 -6.85 -34.00 -21.88
N VAL A 778 -7.70 -33.49 -20.97
CA VAL A 778 -8.45 -32.24 -21.16
C VAL A 778 -7.47 -31.06 -21.33
N GLU A 779 -6.51 -30.90 -20.40
CA GLU A 779 -5.47 -29.87 -20.48
C GLU A 779 -4.65 -29.97 -21.78
N SER A 780 -4.21 -31.17 -22.16
CA SER A 780 -3.41 -31.40 -23.37
C SER A 780 -4.17 -31.08 -24.66
N CYS A 781 -5.47 -31.43 -24.72
CA CYS A 781 -6.33 -31.08 -25.86
C CYS A 781 -6.51 -29.56 -25.97
N PHE A 782 -6.69 -28.87 -24.83
CA PHE A 782 -6.74 -27.41 -24.77
C PHE A 782 -5.45 -26.78 -25.31
N PHE A 783 -4.28 -27.26 -24.88
CA PHE A 783 -2.98 -26.75 -25.35
C PHE A 783 -2.75 -27.04 -26.84
N SER A 784 -3.12 -28.23 -27.32
CA SER A 784 -3.02 -28.57 -28.75
C SER A 784 -3.83 -27.60 -29.63
N ILE A 785 -5.07 -27.28 -29.23
CA ILE A 785 -5.91 -26.31 -29.92
C ILE A 785 -5.28 -24.91 -29.86
N SER A 786 -4.82 -24.49 -28.68
CA SER A 786 -4.24 -23.15 -28.46
C SER A 786 -2.97 -22.93 -29.30
N TRP A 787 -2.04 -23.89 -29.30
CA TRP A 787 -0.86 -23.87 -30.16
C TRP A 787 -1.22 -23.93 -31.64
N GLY A 788 -2.28 -24.65 -32.00
CA GLY A 788 -2.80 -24.70 -33.36
C GLY A 788 -3.23 -23.31 -33.83
N ILE A 789 -3.97 -22.57 -33.00
CA ILE A 789 -4.40 -21.20 -33.29
C ILE A 789 -3.19 -20.27 -33.41
N ALA A 790 -2.24 -20.32 -32.47
CA ALA A 790 -1.02 -19.51 -32.50
C ALA A 790 -0.16 -19.77 -33.76
N SER A 791 -0.08 -21.03 -34.20
CA SER A 791 0.59 -21.39 -35.46
C SER A 791 -0.12 -20.81 -36.69
N LEU A 792 -1.45 -20.73 -36.68
CA LEU A 792 -2.21 -20.12 -37.78
C LEU A 792 -2.05 -18.59 -37.82
N GLU A 793 -1.93 -17.94 -36.66
CA GLU A 793 -1.70 -16.49 -36.57
C GLU A 793 -0.31 -16.07 -37.09
N SER A 794 0.71 -16.90 -36.84
CA SER A 794 2.10 -16.66 -37.29
C SER A 794 2.36 -17.06 -38.75
N SER A 795 1.49 -17.88 -39.35
CA SER A 795 1.67 -18.39 -40.71
C SER A 795 1.09 -17.47 -41.78
N PHE A 796 1.78 -17.38 -42.93
CA PHE A 796 1.26 -16.71 -44.13
C PHE A 796 0.28 -17.61 -44.90
N GLU A 797 -0.73 -17.02 -45.54
CA GLU A 797 -1.74 -17.77 -46.31
C GLU A 797 -1.08 -18.67 -47.38
N SER A 798 -1.32 -19.99 -47.27
CA SER A 798 -0.84 -21.02 -48.19
C SER A 798 -1.91 -22.07 -48.39
N SER A 799 -1.94 -22.74 -49.55
CA SER A 799 -2.92 -23.79 -49.86
C SER A 799 -2.82 -25.00 -48.94
N ALA A 800 -1.63 -25.28 -48.38
CA ALA A 800 -1.42 -26.36 -47.41
C ALA A 800 -2.08 -26.07 -46.03
N LEU A 801 -2.29 -24.78 -45.70
CA LEU A 801 -2.88 -24.37 -44.42
C LEU A 801 -4.40 -24.57 -44.36
N VAL A 802 -5.07 -24.79 -45.51
CA VAL A 802 -6.52 -24.99 -45.57
C VAL A 802 -6.92 -26.24 -44.80
N LEU A 803 -6.25 -27.37 -45.09
CA LEU A 803 -6.59 -28.66 -44.49
C LEU A 803 -6.31 -28.67 -42.99
N THR A 804 -5.19 -28.08 -42.57
CA THR A 804 -4.83 -27.96 -41.15
C THR A 804 -5.80 -27.07 -40.40
N ALA A 805 -6.29 -25.98 -41.02
CA ALA A 805 -7.30 -25.11 -40.42
C ALA A 805 -8.66 -25.82 -40.31
N GLU A 806 -9.09 -26.56 -41.34
CA GLU A 806 -10.34 -27.32 -41.30
C GLU A 806 -10.30 -28.45 -40.26
N GLU A 807 -9.17 -29.12 -40.11
CA GLU A 807 -8.95 -30.10 -39.05
C GLU A 807 -8.99 -29.46 -37.67
N LEU A 808 -8.26 -28.37 -37.45
CA LEU A 808 -8.26 -27.65 -36.19
C LEU A 808 -9.66 -27.17 -35.80
N ARG A 809 -10.45 -26.68 -36.77
CA ARG A 809 -11.84 -26.28 -36.53
C ARG A 809 -12.69 -27.44 -36.05
N ARG A 810 -12.59 -28.60 -36.72
CA ARG A 810 -13.32 -29.81 -36.32
C ARG A 810 -12.91 -30.26 -34.91
N ASN A 811 -11.62 -30.19 -34.61
CA ASN A 811 -11.08 -30.54 -33.29
C ASN A 811 -11.61 -29.60 -32.20
N LEU A 812 -11.66 -28.29 -32.48
CA LEU A 812 -12.26 -27.29 -31.57
C LEU A 812 -13.74 -27.58 -31.30
N ASP A 813 -14.55 -27.79 -32.34
CA ASP A 813 -15.99 -28.00 -32.19
C ASP A 813 -16.29 -29.31 -31.42
N LYS A 814 -15.53 -30.38 -31.68
CA LYS A 814 -15.58 -31.64 -30.92
C LYS A 814 -15.20 -31.45 -29.45
N TYR A 815 -14.08 -30.78 -29.19
CA TYR A 815 -13.58 -30.54 -27.84
C TYR A 815 -14.53 -29.69 -27.00
N MET A 816 -15.07 -28.62 -27.57
CA MET A 816 -16.06 -27.76 -26.89
C MET A 816 -17.33 -28.55 -26.54
N THR A 817 -17.78 -29.44 -27.43
CA THR A 817 -18.95 -30.30 -27.18
C THR A 817 -18.67 -31.28 -26.03
N ALA A 818 -17.51 -31.95 -26.05
CA ALA A 818 -17.11 -32.87 -24.98
C ALA A 818 -17.01 -32.15 -23.62
N CYS A 819 -16.38 -30.97 -23.56
CA CYS A 819 -16.26 -30.19 -22.32
C CYS A 819 -17.63 -29.76 -21.76
N ASN A 820 -18.60 -29.44 -22.63
CA ASN A 820 -19.96 -29.13 -22.18
C ASN A 820 -20.63 -30.32 -21.48
N HIS A 821 -20.38 -31.55 -21.95
CA HIS A 821 -20.87 -32.76 -21.31
C HIS A 821 -20.15 -33.03 -19.99
N LEU A 822 -18.82 -32.87 -19.94
CA LEU A 822 -18.02 -33.05 -18.73
C LEU A 822 -18.50 -32.14 -17.58
N ILE A 823 -18.77 -30.85 -17.85
CA ILE A 823 -19.26 -29.93 -16.80
C ILE A 823 -20.60 -30.40 -16.19
N LYS A 824 -21.44 -31.11 -16.95
CA LYS A 824 -22.75 -31.58 -16.45
C LYS A 824 -22.63 -32.82 -15.56
N SER A 825 -21.93 -33.84 -16.05
CA SER A 825 -21.99 -35.19 -15.45
C SER A 825 -20.73 -35.63 -14.71
N ALA A 826 -19.56 -35.03 -14.96
CA ALA A 826 -18.30 -35.53 -14.41
C ALA A 826 -18.09 -35.16 -12.93
N ASP A 827 -17.03 -35.68 -12.33
CA ASP A 827 -16.59 -35.31 -10.99
C ASP A 827 -16.05 -33.88 -10.93
N LEU A 828 -16.05 -33.29 -9.72
CA LEU A 828 -15.70 -31.88 -9.52
C LEU A 828 -14.33 -31.48 -10.12
N PRO A 829 -13.24 -32.25 -9.98
CA PRO A 829 -11.94 -31.89 -10.56
C PRO A 829 -11.97 -31.80 -12.09
N ILE A 830 -12.70 -32.71 -12.76
CA ILE A 830 -12.86 -32.71 -14.22
C ILE A 830 -13.74 -31.53 -14.65
N LYS A 831 -14.81 -31.24 -13.88
CA LYS A 831 -15.68 -30.09 -14.12
C LYS A 831 -14.90 -28.77 -14.08
N GLU A 832 -13.98 -28.62 -13.12
CA GLU A 832 -13.12 -27.44 -13.00
C GLU A 832 -12.18 -27.29 -14.20
N ALA A 833 -11.47 -28.36 -14.59
CA ALA A 833 -10.57 -28.35 -15.74
C ALA A 833 -11.31 -28.01 -17.06
N ALA A 834 -12.48 -28.62 -17.27
CA ALA A 834 -13.33 -28.35 -18.44
C ALA A 834 -13.89 -26.92 -18.42
N TYR A 835 -14.29 -26.42 -17.25
CA TYR A 835 -14.80 -25.06 -17.07
C TYR A 835 -13.75 -24.01 -17.42
N ILE A 836 -12.54 -24.12 -16.87
CA ILE A 836 -11.44 -23.19 -17.15
C ILE A 836 -11.09 -23.24 -18.64
N SER A 837 -10.97 -24.45 -19.20
CA SER A 837 -10.69 -24.64 -20.62
C SER A 837 -11.72 -23.96 -21.52
N ILE A 838 -13.02 -24.09 -21.24
CA ILE A 838 -14.08 -23.42 -22.00
C ILE A 838 -13.97 -21.90 -21.84
N CYS A 839 -13.81 -21.39 -20.62
CA CYS A 839 -13.71 -19.96 -20.37
C CYS A 839 -12.52 -19.34 -21.14
N ASP A 840 -11.35 -19.95 -21.08
CA ASP A 840 -10.16 -19.42 -21.74
C ASP A 840 -10.24 -19.57 -23.28
N LEU A 841 -10.75 -20.70 -23.80
CA LEU A 841 -10.99 -20.84 -25.24
C LEU A 841 -12.03 -19.85 -25.77
N LEU A 842 -13.07 -19.51 -25.01
CA LEU A 842 -14.03 -18.49 -25.43
C LEU A 842 -13.40 -17.09 -25.52
N VAL A 843 -12.37 -16.82 -24.71
CA VAL A 843 -11.58 -15.58 -24.79
C VAL A 843 -10.65 -15.61 -26.01
N ILE A 844 -9.91 -16.71 -26.20
CA ILE A 844 -8.99 -16.89 -27.32
C ILE A 844 -9.76 -16.86 -28.65
N CYS A 845 -10.82 -17.65 -28.78
CA CYS A 845 -11.65 -17.79 -29.97
C CYS A 845 -12.74 -16.72 -30.10
N SER A 846 -12.56 -15.58 -29.43
CA SER A 846 -13.55 -14.49 -29.40
C SER A 846 -13.77 -13.84 -30.77
N ALA A 847 -14.76 -12.94 -30.86
CA ALA A 847 -15.06 -12.16 -32.06
C ALA A 847 -13.88 -11.29 -32.57
N ASN A 848 -12.79 -11.17 -31.80
CA ASN A 848 -11.57 -10.53 -32.26
C ASN A 848 -10.84 -11.35 -33.35
N LEU A 849 -10.88 -12.69 -33.30
CA LEU A 849 -10.36 -13.54 -34.38
C LEU A 849 -11.14 -13.35 -35.67
N GLY A 850 -12.46 -13.13 -35.57
CA GLY A 850 -13.33 -12.82 -36.71
C GLY A 850 -12.96 -11.53 -37.45
N LYS A 851 -12.22 -10.62 -36.79
CA LYS A 851 -11.71 -9.37 -37.40
C LYS A 851 -10.29 -9.50 -37.94
N HIS A 852 -9.66 -10.67 -37.80
CA HIS A 852 -8.29 -10.89 -38.22
C HIS A 852 -8.16 -10.86 -39.75
N THR A 853 -6.98 -10.52 -40.28
CA THR A 853 -6.79 -10.40 -41.74
C THR A 853 -6.72 -11.75 -42.46
N ASN A 854 -6.20 -12.77 -41.79
CA ASN A 854 -6.09 -14.14 -42.31
C ASN A 854 -7.43 -14.88 -42.19
N ARG A 855 -7.99 -15.35 -43.31
CA ARG A 855 -9.29 -16.05 -43.37
C ARG A 855 -9.30 -17.34 -42.54
N TYR A 856 -8.18 -18.05 -42.43
CA TYR A 856 -8.10 -19.29 -41.66
C TYR A 856 -8.20 -19.05 -40.14
N VAL A 857 -7.74 -17.88 -39.67
CA VAL A 857 -7.89 -17.46 -38.27
C VAL A 857 -9.34 -17.04 -38.00
N GLN A 858 -10.00 -16.37 -38.95
CA GLN A 858 -11.42 -16.04 -38.83
C GLN A 858 -12.30 -17.28 -38.67
N MET A 859 -11.94 -18.39 -39.34
CA MET A 859 -12.65 -19.67 -39.21
C MET A 859 -12.64 -20.23 -37.78
N MET A 860 -11.73 -19.79 -36.92
CA MET A 860 -11.65 -20.24 -35.52
C MET A 860 -12.59 -19.47 -34.58
N GLU A 861 -13.31 -18.44 -35.05
CA GLU A 861 -14.27 -17.70 -34.22
C GLU A 861 -15.34 -18.66 -33.67
N HIS A 862 -15.48 -18.71 -32.34
CA HIS A 862 -16.48 -19.52 -31.66
C HIS A 862 -17.35 -18.62 -30.77
N ARG A 863 -18.67 -18.66 -31.00
CA ARG A 863 -19.65 -17.90 -30.19
C ARG A 863 -20.35 -18.86 -29.23
N PRO A 864 -20.44 -18.51 -27.93
CA PRO A 864 -21.05 -19.39 -26.95
C PRO A 864 -22.55 -19.60 -27.26
N THR A 865 -22.98 -20.86 -27.26
CA THR A 865 -24.40 -21.23 -27.39
C THR A 865 -25.18 -20.85 -26.13
N ASP A 866 -26.50 -20.70 -26.21
CA ASP A 866 -27.29 -20.34 -25.02
C ASP A 866 -27.21 -21.40 -23.91
N GLU A 867 -27.12 -22.67 -24.29
CA GLU A 867 -26.86 -23.79 -23.38
C GLU A 867 -25.51 -23.65 -22.65
N GLN A 868 -24.44 -23.26 -23.36
CA GLN A 868 -23.14 -23.00 -22.75
C GLN A 868 -23.18 -21.83 -21.77
N LYS A 869 -23.92 -20.76 -22.09
CA LYS A 869 -24.07 -19.60 -21.20
C LYS A 869 -24.72 -20.01 -19.88
N GLU A 870 -25.78 -20.82 -19.95
CA GLU A 870 -26.49 -21.34 -18.78
C GLU A 870 -25.62 -22.29 -17.95
N LEU A 871 -24.90 -23.19 -18.62
CA LEU A 871 -23.97 -24.11 -17.99
C LEU A 871 -22.89 -23.39 -17.16
N LEU A 872 -22.24 -22.39 -17.75
CA LEU A 872 -21.16 -21.64 -17.09
C LEU A 872 -21.66 -20.85 -15.88
N ILE A 873 -22.84 -20.22 -15.95
CA ILE A 873 -23.37 -19.49 -14.79
C ILE A 873 -23.85 -20.44 -13.68
N ASN A 874 -24.41 -21.59 -14.03
CA ASN A 874 -24.84 -22.58 -13.05
C ASN A 874 -23.65 -23.18 -12.28
N PHE A 875 -22.51 -23.37 -12.96
CA PHE A 875 -21.26 -23.75 -12.31
C PHE A 875 -20.85 -22.70 -11.26
N VAL A 876 -20.80 -21.41 -11.64
CA VAL A 876 -20.43 -20.31 -10.72
C VAL A 876 -21.41 -20.22 -9.53
N LYS A 877 -22.72 -20.28 -9.78
CA LYS A 877 -23.76 -20.24 -8.73
C LYS A 877 -23.60 -21.37 -7.72
N THR A 878 -23.34 -22.59 -8.20
CA THR A 878 -23.29 -23.78 -7.36
C THR A 878 -21.97 -23.90 -6.60
N TYR A 879 -20.86 -23.59 -7.27
CA TYR A 879 -19.52 -23.84 -6.74
C TYR A 879 -18.93 -22.61 -6.01
N VAL A 880 -18.95 -21.43 -6.64
CA VAL A 880 -18.31 -20.21 -6.10
C VAL A 880 -19.13 -19.62 -4.96
N PHE A 881 -20.45 -19.52 -5.11
CA PHE A 881 -21.34 -18.88 -4.13
C PHE A 881 -21.93 -19.86 -3.09
N SER A 882 -21.25 -20.98 -2.81
CA SER A 882 -21.65 -21.98 -1.82
C SER A 882 -21.33 -21.53 -0.37
N SER A 883 -22.28 -21.68 0.55
CA SER A 883 -22.15 -21.29 1.98
C SER A 883 -21.67 -22.45 2.87
N ARG A 884 -20.43 -22.93 2.70
CA ARG A 884 -19.85 -23.98 3.57
C ARG A 884 -18.48 -23.53 4.08
N TYR A 885 -18.39 -22.85 5.23
CA TYR A 885 -17.11 -22.35 5.74
C TYR A 885 -17.02 -22.24 7.27
N ASP A 886 -17.53 -23.21 8.03
CA ASP A 886 -17.43 -23.11 9.50
C ASP A 886 -16.40 -24.04 10.18
N GLU A 887 -15.65 -24.90 9.45
CA GLU A 887 -14.79 -25.91 10.12
C GLU A 887 -13.43 -26.26 9.45
N VAL A 888 -12.74 -25.35 8.73
CA VAL A 888 -11.41 -25.65 8.13
C VAL A 888 -10.33 -24.65 8.56
N GLN A 889 -9.07 -25.13 8.69
CA GLN A 889 -7.87 -24.33 9.00
C GLN A 889 -7.68 -23.16 8.01
N ASP A 890 -7.17 -22.03 8.50
CA ASP A 890 -7.11 -20.76 7.75
C ASP A 890 -6.33 -20.85 6.41
N GLU A 891 -5.26 -21.64 6.31
CA GLU A 891 -4.46 -21.79 5.08
C GLU A 891 -5.22 -22.46 3.94
N THR A 892 -5.76 -23.66 4.20
CA THR A 892 -6.59 -24.40 3.22
C THR A 892 -7.82 -23.60 2.79
N ARG A 893 -8.38 -22.79 3.69
CA ARG A 893 -9.48 -21.88 3.38
C ARG A 893 -9.05 -20.78 2.41
N ILE A 894 -7.85 -20.23 2.56
CA ILE A 894 -7.31 -19.20 1.65
C ILE A 894 -7.07 -19.79 0.26
N GLU A 895 -6.50 -21.00 0.15
CA GLU A 895 -6.30 -21.67 -1.14
C GLU A 895 -7.61 -21.96 -1.88
N GLU A 896 -8.60 -22.53 -1.18
CA GLU A 896 -9.93 -22.75 -1.75
C GLU A 896 -10.58 -21.44 -2.20
N LEU A 897 -10.44 -20.38 -1.41
CA LEU A 897 -10.95 -19.06 -1.75
C LEU A 897 -10.24 -18.51 -2.99
N HIS A 898 -8.92 -18.64 -3.11
CA HIS A 898 -8.18 -18.25 -4.32
C HIS A 898 -8.66 -19.02 -5.54
N LYS A 899 -8.90 -20.33 -5.40
CA LYS A 899 -9.46 -21.16 -6.47
C LYS A 899 -10.84 -20.65 -6.88
N LYS A 900 -11.76 -20.43 -5.96
CA LYS A 900 -13.11 -19.89 -6.28
C LYS A 900 -13.06 -18.48 -6.88
N ARG A 901 -12.17 -17.61 -6.39
CA ARG A 901 -11.92 -16.28 -6.97
C ARG A 901 -11.45 -16.37 -8.41
N SER A 902 -10.56 -17.31 -8.73
CA SER A 902 -10.10 -17.57 -10.11
C SER A 902 -11.25 -17.98 -11.05
N HIS A 903 -12.11 -18.90 -10.60
CA HIS A 903 -13.29 -19.32 -11.37
C HIS A 903 -14.27 -18.15 -11.61
N LEU A 904 -14.54 -17.32 -10.59
CA LEU A 904 -15.38 -16.14 -10.75
C LEU A 904 -14.76 -15.13 -11.74
N ALA A 905 -13.46 -14.89 -11.62
CA ALA A 905 -12.74 -14.00 -12.53
C ALA A 905 -12.77 -14.53 -13.98
N ALA A 906 -12.66 -15.84 -14.18
CA ALA A 906 -12.81 -16.48 -15.49
C ALA A 906 -14.15 -16.15 -16.15
N TYR A 907 -15.26 -16.28 -15.42
CA TYR A 907 -16.58 -15.87 -15.92
C TYR A 907 -16.69 -14.37 -16.16
N CYS A 908 -16.23 -13.54 -15.22
CA CYS A 908 -16.32 -12.09 -15.32
C CYS A 908 -15.53 -11.56 -16.53
N LYS A 909 -14.39 -12.16 -16.89
CA LYS A 909 -13.64 -11.87 -18.13
C LYS A 909 -14.55 -12.01 -19.37
N LEU A 910 -15.39 -13.05 -19.43
CA LEU A 910 -16.30 -13.26 -20.56
C LEU A 910 -17.32 -12.12 -20.71
N VAL A 911 -17.81 -11.55 -19.61
CA VAL A 911 -18.72 -10.40 -19.63
C VAL A 911 -17.98 -9.12 -20.02
N VAL A 912 -16.82 -8.86 -19.40
CA VAL A 912 -16.04 -7.63 -19.63
C VAL A 912 -15.52 -7.54 -21.06
N TYR A 913 -15.12 -8.66 -21.66
CA TYR A 913 -14.69 -8.69 -23.06
C TYR A 913 -15.85 -8.80 -24.06
N ASN A 914 -17.11 -8.63 -23.62
CA ASN A 914 -18.33 -8.70 -24.43
C ASN A 914 -18.50 -10.02 -25.21
N ILE A 915 -17.97 -11.12 -24.68
CA ILE A 915 -18.21 -12.47 -25.20
C ILE A 915 -19.60 -12.93 -24.74
N LEU A 916 -19.94 -12.63 -23.49
CA LEU A 916 -21.28 -12.74 -22.94
C LEU A 916 -21.96 -11.36 -22.92
N PRO A 917 -23.29 -11.30 -23.09
CA PRO A 917 -24.02 -10.05 -22.94
C PRO A 917 -23.87 -9.52 -21.50
N THR A 918 -23.89 -8.20 -21.34
CA THR A 918 -23.78 -7.56 -20.01
C THR A 918 -24.84 -8.09 -19.03
N THR A 919 -26.01 -8.47 -19.54
CA THR A 919 -27.11 -9.06 -18.75
C THR A 919 -26.70 -10.33 -18.00
N ALA A 920 -25.69 -11.07 -18.47
CA ALA A 920 -25.16 -12.25 -17.79
C ALA A 920 -24.54 -11.94 -16.42
N ALA A 921 -24.06 -10.70 -16.21
CA ALA A 921 -23.56 -10.25 -14.90
C ALA A 921 -24.67 -10.09 -13.85
N CYS A 922 -25.96 -10.13 -14.26
CA CYS A 922 -27.10 -9.96 -13.37
C CYS A 922 -27.03 -10.89 -12.16
N ASP A 923 -26.72 -12.15 -12.41
CA ASP A 923 -26.62 -13.22 -11.43
C ASP A 923 -25.38 -13.15 -10.53
N ILE A 924 -24.39 -12.32 -10.88
CA ILE A 924 -23.18 -12.10 -10.08
C ILE A 924 -23.35 -10.88 -9.20
N PHE A 925 -23.86 -9.79 -9.78
CA PHE A 925 -24.06 -8.51 -9.11
C PHE A 925 -24.97 -8.61 -7.88
N LYS A 926 -25.93 -9.55 -7.86
CA LYS A 926 -26.78 -9.79 -6.68
C LYS A 926 -26.02 -10.28 -5.44
N TYR A 927 -24.86 -10.92 -5.61
CA TYR A 927 -24.03 -11.43 -4.50
C TYR A 927 -23.04 -10.42 -3.93
N TYR A 928 -23.02 -9.18 -4.44
CA TYR A 928 -22.00 -8.17 -4.09
C TYR A 928 -21.96 -7.81 -2.59
N ILE A 929 -23.09 -7.79 -1.90
CA ILE A 929 -23.14 -7.55 -0.44
C ILE A 929 -22.83 -8.84 0.34
N LYS A 930 -23.50 -9.94 -0.02
CA LYS A 930 -23.42 -11.22 0.71
C LYS A 930 -21.99 -11.78 0.78
N PHE A 931 -21.21 -11.62 -0.29
CA PHE A 931 -19.82 -12.10 -0.38
C PHE A 931 -18.82 -10.95 -0.60
N TYR A 932 -19.04 -9.81 0.06
CA TYR A 932 -18.20 -8.62 -0.16
C TYR A 932 -16.72 -8.85 0.20
N ASN A 933 -16.43 -9.55 1.31
CA ASN A 933 -15.05 -9.81 1.72
C ASN A 933 -14.33 -10.78 0.76
N ASP A 934 -15.07 -11.73 0.19
CA ASP A 934 -14.51 -12.83 -0.60
C ASP A 934 -14.37 -12.46 -2.08
N TYR A 935 -15.33 -11.72 -2.64
CA TYR A 935 -15.46 -11.45 -4.08
C TYR A 935 -15.78 -9.98 -4.42
N GLY A 936 -15.88 -9.09 -3.43
CA GLY A 936 -16.37 -7.72 -3.63
C GLY A 936 -15.51 -6.91 -4.60
N ASP A 937 -14.20 -7.07 -4.58
CA ASP A 937 -13.25 -6.43 -5.49
C ASP A 937 -13.43 -6.88 -6.96
N ILE A 938 -13.58 -8.19 -7.19
CA ILE A 938 -13.81 -8.76 -8.53
C ILE A 938 -15.14 -8.24 -9.09
N ILE A 939 -16.20 -8.27 -8.27
CA ILE A 939 -17.54 -7.81 -8.68
C ILE A 939 -17.53 -6.30 -8.94
N LYS A 940 -16.90 -5.49 -8.08
CA LYS A 940 -16.76 -4.04 -8.24
C LYS A 940 -16.01 -3.69 -9.53
N THR A 941 -14.92 -4.39 -9.81
CA THR A 941 -14.11 -4.19 -11.03
C THR A 941 -14.91 -4.56 -12.28
N THR A 942 -15.62 -5.69 -12.23
CA THR A 942 -16.53 -6.12 -13.32
C THR A 942 -17.60 -5.07 -13.59
N LEU A 943 -18.23 -4.53 -12.54
CA LEU A 943 -19.22 -3.45 -12.64
C LEU A 943 -18.61 -2.19 -13.25
N GLY A 944 -17.43 -1.77 -12.81
CA GLY A 944 -16.68 -0.65 -13.38
C GLY A 944 -16.42 -0.81 -14.89
N LYS A 945 -15.86 -1.96 -15.30
CA LYS A 945 -15.53 -2.22 -16.71
C LYS A 945 -16.77 -2.40 -17.60
N THR A 946 -17.83 -3.04 -17.12
CA THR A 946 -19.09 -3.11 -17.87
C THR A 946 -19.74 -1.74 -18.08
N ARG A 947 -19.58 -0.83 -17.11
CA ARG A 947 -20.04 0.57 -17.20
C ARG A 947 -19.22 1.38 -18.20
N GLU A 948 -17.90 1.19 -18.25
CA GLU A 948 -17.02 1.79 -19.27
C GLU A 948 -17.42 1.32 -20.69
N ASN A 949 -17.66 0.02 -20.85
CA ASN A 949 -18.09 -0.54 -22.14
C ASN A 949 -19.44 0.01 -22.60
N SER A 950 -20.44 0.00 -21.72
CA SER A 950 -21.77 0.53 -22.03
C SER A 950 -22.54 0.87 -20.75
N LYS A 951 -22.61 2.16 -20.44
CA LYS A 951 -23.38 2.71 -19.30
C LYS A 951 -24.83 2.22 -19.29
N THR A 952 -25.52 2.28 -20.43
CA THR A 952 -26.95 1.90 -20.54
C THR A 952 -27.16 0.41 -20.20
N ASN A 953 -26.43 -0.49 -20.85
CA ASN A 953 -26.54 -1.93 -20.58
C ASN A 953 -26.14 -2.31 -19.16
N CYS A 954 -25.08 -1.71 -18.62
CA CYS A 954 -24.65 -1.92 -17.24
C CYS A 954 -25.76 -1.54 -16.26
N THR A 955 -26.34 -0.35 -16.41
CA THR A 955 -27.40 0.12 -15.53
C THR A 955 -28.68 -0.70 -15.64
N MET A 956 -29.07 -1.11 -16.85
CA MET A 956 -30.20 -2.02 -17.01
C MET A 956 -29.92 -3.37 -16.35
N THR A 957 -28.69 -3.87 -16.44
CA THR A 957 -28.27 -5.09 -15.74
C THR A 957 -28.33 -4.93 -14.23
N MET A 958 -27.87 -3.80 -13.67
CA MET A 958 -28.00 -3.51 -12.24
C MET A 958 -29.47 -3.47 -11.80
N CYS A 959 -30.35 -2.89 -12.61
CA CYS A 959 -31.78 -2.90 -12.36
C CYS A 959 -32.34 -4.33 -12.39
N MET A 960 -31.93 -5.17 -13.35
CA MET A 960 -32.29 -6.58 -13.41
C MET A 960 -31.80 -7.35 -12.18
N SER A 961 -30.56 -7.13 -11.72
CA SER A 961 -30.04 -7.77 -10.50
C SER A 961 -30.88 -7.46 -9.28
N LEU A 962 -31.30 -6.20 -9.12
CA LEU A 962 -32.16 -5.80 -8.01
C LEU A 962 -33.55 -6.43 -8.12
N LYS A 963 -34.11 -6.55 -9.32
CA LYS A 963 -35.40 -7.23 -9.56
C LYS A 963 -35.31 -8.71 -9.22
N THR A 964 -34.33 -9.42 -9.77
CA THR A 964 -34.13 -10.85 -9.52
C THR A 964 -33.88 -11.12 -8.04
N ALA A 965 -33.08 -10.31 -7.36
CA ALA A 965 -32.88 -10.43 -5.91
C ALA A 965 -34.19 -10.20 -5.14
N PHE A 966 -35.01 -9.24 -5.55
CA PHE A 966 -36.32 -8.98 -4.94
C PHE A 966 -37.30 -10.14 -5.15
N GLU A 967 -37.38 -10.69 -6.36
CA GLU A 967 -38.22 -11.87 -6.68
C GLU A 967 -37.77 -13.11 -5.91
N GLU A 968 -36.45 -13.33 -5.76
CA GLU A 968 -35.91 -14.41 -4.92
C GLU A 968 -36.39 -14.25 -3.46
N LEU A 969 -36.36 -13.03 -2.90
CA LEU A 969 -36.88 -12.76 -1.55
C LEU A 969 -38.39 -13.03 -1.41
N GLN A 970 -39.17 -12.75 -2.46
CA GLN A 970 -40.61 -13.08 -2.53
C GLN A 970 -40.89 -14.58 -2.64
N ASN A 971 -39.94 -15.37 -3.15
CA ASN A 971 -40.08 -16.82 -3.23
C ASN A 971 -39.68 -17.52 -1.91
N TYR A 972 -38.72 -16.96 -1.16
CA TYR A 972 -38.30 -17.49 0.15
C TYR A 972 -39.26 -17.12 1.30
N THR A 973 -39.85 -15.93 1.24
CA THR A 973 -40.85 -15.46 2.20
C THR A 973 -42.21 -15.70 1.55
N ALA A 974 -43.19 -16.30 2.23
CA ALA A 974 -44.51 -16.56 1.63
C ALA A 974 -45.03 -15.35 0.81
N PRO A 975 -45.67 -15.58 -0.37
CA PRO A 975 -45.78 -14.63 -1.50
C PRO A 975 -46.42 -13.26 -1.25
N ASP A 976 -46.89 -12.98 -0.03
CA ASP A 976 -47.68 -11.79 0.28
C ASP A 976 -47.07 -10.82 1.31
N LYS A 977 -45.98 -11.10 2.04
CA LYS A 977 -45.38 -10.10 2.95
C LYS A 977 -43.86 -10.25 3.16
N ILE A 978 -43.06 -9.57 2.32
CA ILE A 978 -41.68 -9.22 2.71
C ILE A 978 -41.76 -8.23 3.89
N SER A 979 -41.11 -8.56 5.00
CA SER A 979 -41.02 -7.64 6.15
C SER A 979 -40.02 -6.51 5.85
N ARG A 980 -40.43 -5.25 6.06
CA ARG A 980 -39.55 -4.07 5.92
C ARG A 980 -38.35 -4.08 6.86
N SER A 981 -38.45 -4.82 7.97
CA SER A 981 -37.40 -4.94 8.99
C SER A 981 -36.51 -6.17 8.80
N SER A 982 -36.68 -6.96 7.73
CA SER A 982 -35.83 -8.12 7.51
C SER A 982 -34.42 -7.71 7.11
N GLN A 983 -33.42 -8.48 7.56
CA GLN A 983 -32.03 -8.21 7.24
C GLN A 983 -31.79 -8.33 5.73
N GLU A 984 -32.45 -9.27 5.07
CA GLU A 984 -32.31 -9.53 3.65
C GLU A 984 -32.85 -8.38 2.78
N PHE A 985 -33.94 -7.73 3.21
CA PHE A 985 -34.43 -6.52 2.55
C PHE A 985 -33.52 -5.32 2.82
N SER A 986 -32.93 -5.23 4.02
CA SER A 986 -31.92 -4.22 4.32
C SER A 986 -30.65 -4.38 3.46
N ASP A 987 -30.21 -5.62 3.23
CA ASP A 987 -29.07 -5.94 2.36
C ASP A 987 -29.37 -5.58 0.90
N LEU A 988 -30.60 -5.78 0.43
CA LEU A 988 -31.04 -5.35 -0.91
C LEU A 988 -31.02 -3.82 -1.06
N LYS A 989 -31.42 -3.07 -0.03
CA LYS A 989 -31.33 -1.60 -0.03
C LYS A 989 -29.87 -1.13 -0.01
N GLU A 990 -29.01 -1.77 0.76
CA GLU A 990 -27.57 -1.46 0.77
C GLU A 990 -26.93 -1.78 -0.60
N LEU A 991 -27.31 -2.89 -1.25
CA LEU A 991 -26.90 -3.20 -2.62
C LEU A 991 -27.28 -2.08 -3.59
N ALA A 992 -28.53 -1.63 -3.55
CA ALA A 992 -29.02 -0.51 -4.36
C ALA A 992 -28.27 0.80 -4.08
N LYS A 993 -27.97 1.10 -2.81
CA LYS A 993 -27.19 2.26 -2.42
C LYS A 993 -25.76 2.20 -2.98
N ARG A 994 -25.08 1.05 -2.91
CA ARG A 994 -23.74 0.89 -3.51
C ARG A 994 -23.77 1.01 -5.03
N PHE A 995 -24.81 0.48 -5.67
CA PHE A 995 -25.06 0.68 -7.10
C PHE A 995 -25.29 2.15 -7.44
N ALA A 996 -26.02 2.91 -6.63
CA ALA A 996 -26.21 4.35 -6.83
C ALA A 996 -24.88 5.12 -6.74
N LEU A 997 -24.00 4.76 -5.81
CA LEU A 997 -22.67 5.37 -5.68
C LEU A 997 -21.81 5.17 -6.94
N SER A 998 -22.00 4.05 -7.67
CA SER A 998 -21.29 3.77 -8.91
C SER A 998 -21.60 4.75 -10.07
N PHE A 999 -22.56 5.66 -9.97
CA PHE A 999 -22.75 6.69 -11.00
C PHE A 999 -21.80 7.90 -10.83
N GLY A 1000 -21.02 7.98 -9.75
CA GLY A 1000 -20.13 9.13 -9.50
C GLY A 1000 -20.89 10.44 -9.23
N LEU A 1001 -20.21 11.57 -9.40
CA LEU A 1001 -20.74 12.92 -9.13
C LEU A 1001 -21.29 13.62 -10.39
N ASP A 1002 -20.91 13.19 -11.59
CA ASP A 1002 -21.35 13.79 -12.86
C ASP A 1002 -22.76 13.33 -13.25
N ALA A 1003 -23.77 14.01 -12.69
CA ALA A 1003 -25.18 13.72 -12.93
C ALA A 1003 -25.63 14.00 -14.37
N ILE A 1004 -24.89 14.83 -15.13
CA ILE A 1004 -25.24 15.19 -16.50
C ILE A 1004 -24.95 14.01 -17.43
N LYS A 1005 -23.76 13.40 -17.33
CA LYS A 1005 -23.38 12.26 -18.16
C LYS A 1005 -24.22 11.01 -17.92
N ASN A 1006 -24.83 10.87 -16.74
CA ASN A 1006 -25.60 9.69 -16.34
C ASN A 1006 -27.12 9.91 -16.40
N ARG A 1007 -27.55 11.11 -16.80
CA ARG A 1007 -28.95 11.56 -16.82
C ARG A 1007 -29.93 10.56 -17.43
N GLU A 1008 -29.68 10.18 -18.68
CA GLU A 1008 -30.58 9.32 -19.46
C GLU A 1008 -30.67 7.92 -18.87
N VAL A 1009 -29.53 7.41 -18.43
CA VAL A 1009 -29.36 6.04 -17.93
C VAL A 1009 -30.03 5.85 -16.56
N VAL A 1010 -29.87 6.82 -15.65
CA VAL A 1010 -30.56 6.83 -14.35
C VAL A 1010 -32.07 7.00 -14.55
N THR A 1011 -32.51 7.87 -15.47
CA THR A 1011 -33.93 8.02 -15.81
C THR A 1011 -34.54 6.72 -16.35
N ALA A 1012 -33.80 5.99 -17.18
CA ALA A 1012 -34.21 4.69 -17.70
C ALA A 1012 -34.32 3.63 -16.59
N LEU A 1013 -33.39 3.60 -15.62
CA LEU A 1013 -33.46 2.74 -14.44
C LEU A 1013 -34.73 3.00 -13.62
N HIS A 1014 -35.06 4.27 -13.36
CA HIS A 1014 -36.29 4.62 -12.64
C HIS A 1014 -37.56 4.18 -13.38
N ARG A 1015 -37.63 4.37 -14.70
CA ARG A 1015 -38.75 3.88 -15.51
C ARG A 1015 -38.88 2.35 -15.44
N ALA A 1016 -37.77 1.64 -15.60
CA ALA A 1016 -37.75 0.18 -15.54
C ALA A 1016 -38.14 -0.36 -14.15
N GLY A 1017 -37.74 0.32 -13.07
CA GLY A 1017 -38.12 -0.03 -11.71
C GLY A 1017 -39.59 0.27 -11.39
N ILE A 1018 -40.13 1.41 -11.84
CA ILE A 1018 -41.56 1.74 -11.68
C ILE A 1018 -42.44 0.73 -12.41
N LEU A 1019 -42.05 0.30 -13.62
CA LEU A 1019 -42.79 -0.72 -14.37
C LEU A 1019 -42.85 -2.06 -13.63
N PHE A 1020 -41.78 -2.42 -12.93
CA PHE A 1020 -41.75 -3.64 -12.11
C PHE A 1020 -42.56 -3.51 -10.82
N ALA A 1021 -42.47 -2.37 -10.14
CA ALA A 1021 -43.26 -2.10 -8.93
C ALA A 1021 -44.77 -2.06 -9.19
N THR A 1022 -45.18 -1.69 -10.42
CA THR A 1022 -46.58 -1.57 -10.86
C THR A 1022 -47.03 -2.75 -11.73
N GLN A 1023 -46.25 -3.82 -11.79
CA GLN A 1023 -46.55 -5.01 -12.58
C GLN A 1023 -47.86 -5.66 -12.10
N ASN A 1024 -48.74 -6.00 -13.03
CA ASN A 1024 -50.09 -6.56 -12.78
C ASN A 1024 -51.06 -5.66 -11.98
N TYR A 1025 -50.80 -4.35 -11.85
CA TYR A 1025 -51.73 -3.42 -11.22
C TYR A 1025 -52.93 -3.09 -12.13
N ASN A 1026 -54.13 -3.52 -11.73
CA ASN A 1026 -55.38 -3.02 -12.28
C ASN A 1026 -55.83 -1.82 -11.46
N SER A 1027 -56.17 -0.71 -12.14
CA SER A 1027 -56.62 0.54 -11.50
C SER A 1027 -57.93 0.43 -10.70
N ASP A 1028 -58.63 -0.71 -10.81
CA ASP A 1028 -59.89 -1.01 -10.13
C ASP A 1028 -59.71 -1.82 -8.83
N ASP A 1029 -58.49 -2.27 -8.50
CA ASP A 1029 -58.19 -3.00 -7.26
C ASP A 1029 -57.81 -2.05 -6.12
N THR A 1030 -58.40 -2.23 -4.94
CA THR A 1030 -58.11 -1.44 -3.72
C THR A 1030 -56.84 -1.88 -2.98
N ASN A 1031 -56.23 -2.99 -3.41
CA ASN A 1031 -55.01 -3.53 -2.82
C ASN A 1031 -53.75 -2.90 -3.45
N PRO A 1032 -52.67 -2.68 -2.68
CA PRO A 1032 -51.41 -2.21 -3.23
C PRO A 1032 -50.83 -3.23 -4.23
N PRO A 1033 -50.08 -2.77 -5.26
CA PRO A 1033 -49.33 -3.66 -6.14
C PRO A 1033 -48.42 -4.61 -5.35
N GLN A 1034 -48.33 -5.87 -5.79
CA GLN A 1034 -47.54 -6.92 -5.14
C GLN A 1034 -46.05 -6.52 -4.94
N ASN A 1035 -45.51 -5.71 -5.85
CA ASN A 1035 -44.09 -5.32 -5.87
C ASN A 1035 -43.85 -3.88 -5.37
N ILE A 1036 -44.81 -3.26 -4.67
CA ILE A 1036 -44.73 -1.85 -4.24
C ILE A 1036 -43.50 -1.54 -3.36
N LEU A 1037 -43.04 -2.52 -2.57
CA LEU A 1037 -41.85 -2.39 -1.70
C LEU A 1037 -40.57 -2.13 -2.50
N PHE A 1038 -40.51 -2.52 -3.78
CA PHE A 1038 -39.37 -2.25 -4.65
C PHE A 1038 -39.11 -0.74 -4.83
N LEU A 1039 -40.12 0.11 -4.62
CA LEU A 1039 -39.94 1.56 -4.66
C LEU A 1039 -39.01 2.10 -3.56
N GLU A 1040 -38.88 1.41 -2.42
CA GLU A 1040 -37.88 1.79 -1.42
C GLU A 1040 -36.45 1.50 -1.89
N VAL A 1041 -36.25 0.41 -2.62
CA VAL A 1041 -34.96 0.08 -3.24
C VAL A 1041 -34.63 1.11 -4.31
N LEU A 1042 -35.62 1.52 -5.09
CA LEU A 1042 -35.49 2.55 -6.12
C LEU A 1042 -35.25 3.95 -5.53
N ASN A 1043 -35.70 4.19 -4.29
CA ASN A 1043 -35.53 5.46 -3.60
C ASN A 1043 -34.07 5.84 -3.41
N GLU A 1044 -33.17 4.86 -3.24
CA GLU A 1044 -31.72 5.07 -3.10
C GLU A 1044 -31.08 5.74 -4.34
N PHE A 1045 -31.70 5.60 -5.52
CA PHE A 1045 -31.21 6.21 -6.77
C PHE A 1045 -31.72 7.63 -7.00
N THR A 1046 -32.72 8.11 -6.24
CA THR A 1046 -33.38 9.40 -6.48
C THR A 1046 -32.44 10.61 -6.32
N ASN A 1047 -31.41 10.48 -5.48
CA ASN A 1047 -30.38 11.50 -5.30
C ASN A 1047 -29.46 11.67 -6.52
N LYS A 1048 -29.48 10.72 -7.47
CA LYS A 1048 -28.70 10.78 -8.72
C LYS A 1048 -29.48 11.38 -9.89
N LEU A 1049 -30.79 11.65 -9.73
CA LEU A 1049 -31.60 12.35 -10.73
C LEU A 1049 -31.43 13.86 -10.64
N LEU A 1050 -31.34 14.52 -11.80
CA LEU A 1050 -31.44 15.98 -11.88
C LEU A 1050 -32.88 16.43 -11.57
N LYS A 1051 -33.04 17.66 -11.09
CA LYS A 1051 -34.34 18.27 -10.77
C LYS A 1051 -35.35 18.17 -11.92
N GLN A 1052 -34.91 18.36 -13.16
CA GLN A 1052 -35.75 18.27 -14.35
C GLN A 1052 -36.26 16.85 -14.59
N ASP A 1053 -35.43 15.83 -14.37
CA ASP A 1053 -35.79 14.44 -14.62
C ASP A 1053 -36.63 13.85 -13.49
N LYS A 1054 -36.46 14.33 -12.24
CA LYS A 1054 -37.39 14.01 -11.15
C LYS A 1054 -38.84 14.31 -11.54
N LYS A 1055 -39.11 15.43 -12.21
CA LYS A 1055 -40.45 15.78 -12.72
C LYS A 1055 -40.93 14.82 -13.82
N VAL A 1056 -40.03 14.41 -14.71
CA VAL A 1056 -40.34 13.43 -15.77
C VAL A 1056 -40.68 12.07 -15.20
N VAL A 1057 -39.90 11.60 -14.22
CA VAL A 1057 -40.12 10.33 -13.51
C VAL A 1057 -41.40 10.39 -12.67
N LEU A 1058 -41.68 11.50 -11.99
CA LEU A 1058 -42.92 11.71 -11.23
C LEU A 1058 -44.16 11.65 -12.13
N ASN A 1059 -44.15 12.36 -13.27
CA ASN A 1059 -45.24 12.29 -14.25
C ASN A 1059 -45.44 10.87 -14.80
N PHE A 1060 -44.37 10.09 -14.93
CA PHE A 1060 -44.45 8.71 -15.38
C PHE A 1060 -45.06 7.80 -14.29
N LEU A 1061 -44.72 8.02 -13.02
CA LEU A 1061 -45.29 7.33 -11.86
C LEU A 1061 -46.80 7.64 -11.72
N ASP A 1062 -47.18 8.91 -11.73
CA ASP A 1062 -48.58 9.36 -11.56
C ASP A 1062 -49.50 8.87 -12.69
N ARG A 1063 -48.96 8.67 -13.92
CA ARG A 1063 -49.72 8.06 -15.03
C ARG A 1063 -50.03 6.58 -14.81
N ARG A 1064 -49.25 5.88 -14.00
CA ARG A 1064 -49.37 4.43 -13.77
C ARG A 1064 -50.10 4.11 -12.48
N CYS A 1065 -49.96 4.96 -11.47
CA CYS A 1065 -50.65 4.88 -10.18
C CYS A 1065 -51.58 6.10 -10.06
N SER A 1066 -52.83 5.97 -10.53
CA SER A 1066 -53.82 7.05 -10.38
C SER A 1066 -54.27 7.14 -8.92
N MET A 1067 -54.14 8.31 -8.29
CA MET A 1067 -54.61 8.53 -6.91
C MET A 1067 -56.12 8.37 -6.72
N SER A 1068 -56.92 8.32 -7.79
CA SER A 1068 -58.39 8.20 -7.68
C SER A 1068 -58.87 6.87 -7.10
N SER A 1069 -58.03 5.83 -7.03
CA SER A 1069 -58.33 4.55 -6.38
C SER A 1069 -57.90 4.46 -4.90
N MET A 1070 -57.15 5.45 -4.37
CA MET A 1070 -56.72 5.49 -2.97
C MET A 1070 -57.82 6.06 -2.07
N THR A 1071 -58.96 5.37 -1.94
CA THR A 1071 -59.99 5.75 -0.98
C THR A 1071 -59.65 5.21 0.41
N SER A 1072 -59.26 6.12 1.31
CA SER A 1072 -59.54 6.06 2.75
C SER A 1072 -58.97 4.91 3.59
N SER A 1073 -57.73 4.48 3.37
CA SER A 1073 -56.95 3.83 4.44
C SER A 1073 -55.44 4.05 4.26
N TYR A 1074 -54.85 4.82 5.18
CA TYR A 1074 -53.41 4.91 5.39
C TYR A 1074 -52.90 3.61 6.03
N SER A 1075 -53.04 2.47 5.34
CA SER A 1075 -52.38 1.24 5.80
C SER A 1075 -50.88 1.40 5.61
N ASP A 1076 -50.08 0.81 6.49
CA ASP A 1076 -48.62 0.82 6.39
C ASP A 1076 -48.15 0.36 5.01
N ASP A 1077 -48.92 -0.45 4.28
CA ASP A 1077 -48.57 -1.09 3.01
C ASP A 1077 -48.31 -0.09 1.85
N TRP A 1078 -48.89 1.11 1.87
CA TRP A 1078 -48.71 2.14 0.82
C TRP A 1078 -47.54 3.12 1.07
N GLN A 1079 -46.87 3.04 2.22
CA GLN A 1079 -45.74 3.91 2.59
C GLN A 1079 -44.56 3.95 1.58
N PRO A 1080 -44.15 2.86 0.91
CA PRO A 1080 -43.06 2.88 -0.07
C PRO A 1080 -43.30 3.85 -1.22
N LEU A 1081 -44.54 3.89 -1.71
CA LEU A 1081 -44.95 4.79 -2.78
C LEU A 1081 -44.93 6.26 -2.32
N LEU A 1082 -45.42 6.54 -1.10
CA LEU A 1082 -45.38 7.88 -0.52
C LEU A 1082 -43.94 8.37 -0.33
N ASN A 1083 -43.06 7.54 0.22
CA ASN A 1083 -41.66 7.88 0.44
C ASN A 1083 -40.92 8.16 -0.87
N TYR A 1084 -41.10 7.29 -1.87
CA TYR A 1084 -40.51 7.46 -3.19
C TYR A 1084 -41.07 8.68 -3.94
N ARG A 1085 -42.36 8.99 -3.79
CA ARG A 1085 -42.95 10.19 -4.37
C ARG A 1085 -42.42 11.46 -3.71
N ASN A 1086 -42.30 11.48 -2.39
CA ASN A 1086 -41.77 12.61 -1.63
C ASN A 1086 -40.32 12.93 -2.01
N SER A 1087 -39.47 11.93 -2.23
CA SER A 1087 -38.07 12.14 -2.66
C SER A 1087 -37.94 12.70 -4.10
N LEU A 1088 -38.95 12.46 -4.95
CA LEU A 1088 -39.06 13.09 -6.27
C LEU A 1088 -39.60 14.53 -6.19
N LEU A 1089 -40.47 14.84 -5.22
CA LEU A 1089 -41.05 16.17 -4.99
C LEU A 1089 -40.09 17.16 -4.31
N HIS A 1090 -39.22 16.70 -3.41
CA HIS A 1090 -38.27 17.56 -2.66
C HIS A 1090 -37.17 18.22 -3.52
N GLY A 1091 -37.30 18.24 -4.86
CA GLY A 1091 -36.49 19.08 -5.73
C GLY A 1091 -36.90 20.57 -5.75
N GLU A 1092 -38.04 20.93 -5.15
CA GLU A 1092 -38.65 22.27 -5.22
C GLU A 1092 -38.13 23.30 -4.20
N THR A 1093 -37.36 22.93 -3.17
CA THR A 1093 -36.98 23.87 -2.08
C THR A 1093 -35.50 24.28 -1.98
N ASP A 1094 -34.62 23.88 -2.91
CA ASP A 1094 -33.20 24.25 -2.84
C ASP A 1094 -32.78 25.22 -3.95
N GLN A 1095 -33.24 26.46 -3.85
CA GLN A 1095 -32.45 27.64 -4.22
C GLN A 1095 -32.93 28.86 -3.44
N ALA A 1096 -32.01 29.41 -2.63
CA ALA A 1096 -32.09 30.66 -1.86
C ALA A 1096 -32.94 30.65 -0.57
N THR A 1097 -32.37 30.11 0.53
CA THR A 1097 -32.49 30.78 1.83
C THR A 1097 -31.13 30.81 2.54
N THR A 1098 -30.83 32.00 3.03
CA THR A 1098 -29.75 32.38 3.94
C THR A 1098 -29.59 31.43 5.13
N PRO A 1099 -28.38 31.35 5.73
CA PRO A 1099 -28.11 30.44 6.83
C PRO A 1099 -28.90 30.89 8.07
N VAL A 1100 -29.91 30.11 8.46
CA VAL A 1100 -30.60 30.34 9.73
C VAL A 1100 -29.68 29.90 10.87
N VAL A 1101 -29.13 30.93 11.51
CA VAL A 1101 -28.45 30.94 12.80
C VAL A 1101 -29.13 29.98 13.78
N VAL A 1102 -28.40 28.93 14.18
CA VAL A 1102 -28.75 28.08 15.33
C VAL A 1102 -28.52 28.89 16.60
N ASN A 1103 -29.55 29.60 17.06
CA ASN A 1103 -29.51 30.30 18.33
C ASN A 1103 -29.67 29.30 19.50
N LYS A 1104 -28.63 29.27 20.34
CA LYS A 1104 -28.53 28.59 21.63
C LYS A 1104 -29.80 28.78 22.49
N LYS A 1105 -30.40 27.68 22.97
CA LYS A 1105 -31.35 27.71 24.09
C LYS A 1105 -30.60 27.82 25.41
N VAL A 1106 -30.71 28.99 26.04
CA VAL A 1106 -30.43 29.25 27.46
C VAL A 1106 -31.62 28.74 28.30
N TYR A 1107 -31.31 28.06 29.41
CA TYR A 1107 -32.26 27.62 30.43
C TYR A 1107 -32.88 28.81 31.19
N GLY A 1108 -34.19 28.78 31.44
CA GLY A 1108 -34.88 29.78 32.27
C GLY A 1108 -36.25 29.35 32.80
N ARG A 1109 -36.24 28.86 34.05
CA ARG A 1109 -37.30 28.80 35.09
C ARG A 1109 -38.72 29.36 34.81
N LYS A 1110 -39.72 28.61 35.31
CA LYS A 1110 -40.99 28.94 36.03
C LYS A 1110 -42.13 28.05 35.48
N GLY A 1111 -43.10 27.55 36.22
CA GLY A 1111 -43.54 27.68 37.61
C GLY A 1111 -44.92 27.01 37.75
N LYS A 1112 -45.17 26.38 38.92
CA LYS A 1112 -46.40 25.78 39.46
C LYS A 1112 -47.77 26.17 38.82
N LYS A 1113 -48.65 25.19 38.62
CA LYS A 1113 -49.88 24.93 39.44
C LYS A 1113 -50.72 23.72 38.96
N ASN A 1114 -51.05 22.85 39.94
CA ASN A 1114 -52.30 22.09 40.23
C ASN A 1114 -53.07 21.37 39.10
N GLN A 1115 -53.62 20.15 39.18
CA GLN A 1115 -53.87 19.04 40.14
C GLN A 1115 -54.83 18.05 39.36
N PRO A 1116 -55.35 16.93 39.89
CA PRO A 1116 -54.77 15.77 40.61
C PRO A 1116 -55.25 14.39 40.03
N GLY A 1117 -54.74 13.27 40.59
CA GLY A 1117 -55.47 11.98 40.63
C GLY A 1117 -54.64 10.72 40.35
N ASP A 1118 -54.11 10.12 41.43
CA ASP A 1118 -54.13 8.68 41.84
C ASP A 1118 -53.62 7.59 40.84
N ASP A 1119 -52.85 6.54 41.18
CA ASP A 1119 -52.57 5.83 42.44
C ASP A 1119 -51.28 4.95 42.30
N GLU A 1120 -50.63 4.67 43.44
CA GLU A 1120 -49.90 3.44 43.92
C GLU A 1120 -48.93 2.66 42.99
N GLY A 1121 -47.79 2.12 43.43
CA GLY A 1121 -47.18 1.92 44.74
C GLY A 1121 -45.84 1.14 44.62
N ASP A 1122 -45.01 1.32 45.65
CA ASP A 1122 -43.69 0.77 46.02
C ASP A 1122 -43.15 -0.54 45.39
N ASP A 1123 -41.93 -0.48 44.82
CA ASP A 1123 -40.67 -1.10 45.33
C ASP A 1123 -39.44 -0.66 44.48
#